data_AF-A0A7C1VVJ2-F1
#
_entry.id   AF-A0A7C1VVJ2-F1
#
_cell.length_a   1.000
_cell.length_b   1.000
_cell.length_c   1.000
_cell.angle_alpha   90.00
_cell.angle_beta   90.00
_cell.angle_gamma   90.00
#
_symmetry.space_group_name_H-M   'P 1'
#
loop_
_entity.id
_entity.type
_entity.pdbx_description
1 polymer ?
#
loop_
_entity_poly.entity_id
_entity_poly.type
_entity_poly.pdbx_seq_one_letter_code
_entity_poly.pdbx_strand_id
1 'polypeptide(L)'
;MRFPTGNVRAPLETTEQWQQFFGQPAQLTEPSMVSHSAFAVRKTTRTKIAPPTAADLAETPDIQLSLELKNLAETLGYNPISIYRWVYDNIEFIPTYGSIQGAHLTYLNRQGNAADISSLLISLLRISGIHSRYVVGVVEIRADKMLNWLNVTDANAAKNLLSQGRIPTTVVVSGGVIKYFKVEHIWTEAWIDFAPSRGARHRKGDSWVPMDASFKQYEYHKGLDLSEAVPVSSSLAESLAAQIDHSELGVTGLDADLINAAVEEYGEQLAAYTYQHHPSLTLADTLDSKSIIPSKRRYLSMSLPFRVVTKGGRFAELPNHLRHSVTLKFYNSVSARQLDNPALSYTISLSALSDMRLGITYEPMSESDAQALENFRESDQETLPVYLFNLKPVIKLEDTVMAQGKAIGMGQPQYLTLILKDPHQSHQANTTVTVGDELVVGVNAGGTTLSQVQRRMDTVDPYTAAENLHLTALHFWAEHDFFDEISAQYYGVRRERMPSVGLFSSPLSVSYFFGIARGGVYRGRQVDVKFNHQVVVSASSSASVDTRVQFMQDIGIHGSYLESSVLEQLFDYYEGRGLSTTQILADANAQNIPIYTITPDNIDQIWPRLRVSAEVKTDIQNAIGIGHVVIIPEREIVREGWAGSGYIIRDPLTGAGAYLVEGGSNGGIVNSLLCEFSKYPQIDYRLVMMVVTGILLESFMPSFMPVVSTNLAQLGVKLAAKGVALALRSSAKAVARSLLKKSIKRKGGLPKRGTGKKQKDKKKTCSCPPSQTLRKKGNSPKKDEICLELISISFSAKNPKNYLKIWQDEMGEELTEIIPPEWDDGESKPLGYVSGASLKLTATFRLLDPPKTGGKAQIIATSTVKNRDQNKGARMPKFEKPYEITLPSEPNGVGKIYRVEIVSTQLTPRFTQFFNPMTINWALDFNQKKTHIERSDNRVYVTLQKPDQEAFNTYLTPLHLATSNPGAKDKPNAAWKTWQLFAEVEDPNTIGSKSLGPKGVKNWNGKPFAYYPLGYGIHDCSNSFKEFLRGEYQLLDSKQSVIPGRCDDIGELFREALKVNNIPHDFVSVEPDVIYDSHIYDFMLIKKWTFEKETYADPKAKWQLKLEGNTMVPKQDSYGDFNSLPGIPGQNSPTPSEKVFLNHAIVKIPEMTGNKYFDPSYGLTYENELDFETDAVSGYGSEEGLENDTSLYQVKKPEGKGEVKFRIIETFP
;
A
#
# COMPACT_ATOMS: atom_id res chain seq x y z
N MET A 1 13.86 16.57 16.23
CA MET A 1 14.85 15.48 16.05
C MET A 1 15.87 15.48 17.17
N ARG A 2 16.36 14.31 17.64
CA ARG A 2 17.45 14.23 18.64
C ARG A 2 18.47 13.14 18.33
N PHE A 3 19.70 13.42 18.74
CA PHE A 3 20.85 12.54 18.65
C PHE A 3 21.27 12.06 20.06
N PRO A 4 21.30 10.74 20.33
CA PRO A 4 21.79 10.21 21.61
C PRO A 4 23.29 10.50 21.77
N THR A 5 23.69 11.05 22.92
CA THR A 5 25.09 11.40 23.21
C THR A 5 26.02 10.19 23.40
N GLY A 6 25.51 8.96 23.34
CA GLY A 6 26.28 7.72 23.53
C GLY A 6 26.76 7.50 24.96
N ASN A 7 26.33 8.32 25.92
CA ASN A 7 26.70 8.17 27.32
C ASN A 7 25.93 7.00 27.95
N VAL A 8 26.60 5.85 28.06
CA VAL A 8 26.09 4.64 28.69
C VAL A 8 27.09 4.18 29.74
N ARG A 9 26.59 3.61 30.84
CA ARG A 9 27.44 2.98 31.86
C ARG A 9 28.24 1.81 31.27
N ALA A 10 29.35 1.47 31.92
CA ALA A 10 30.07 0.22 31.59
C ALA A 10 29.21 -1.02 31.92
N PRO A 11 29.48 -2.18 31.26
CA PRO A 11 28.89 -3.46 31.61
C PRO A 11 29.15 -3.86 33.07
N LEU A 12 28.19 -4.51 33.71
CA LEU A 12 28.34 -5.11 35.04
C LEU A 12 29.01 -6.49 34.89
N GLU A 13 30.33 -6.55 35.09
CA GLU A 13 31.11 -7.77 34.83
C GLU A 13 31.11 -8.77 36.00
N THR A 14 30.64 -8.37 37.19
CA THR A 14 30.63 -9.20 38.42
C THR A 14 29.22 -9.47 38.92
N THR A 15 29.07 -10.58 39.66
CA THR A 15 27.78 -10.97 40.26
C THR A 15 27.31 -9.93 41.28
N GLU A 16 28.24 -9.37 42.07
CA GLU A 16 27.98 -8.38 43.10
C GLU A 16 27.41 -7.09 42.50
N GLN A 17 27.95 -6.64 41.37
CA GLN A 17 27.45 -5.48 40.64
C GLN A 17 26.00 -5.69 40.17
N TRP A 18 25.66 -6.87 39.66
CA TRP A 18 24.29 -7.20 39.26
C TRP A 18 23.33 -7.28 40.46
N GLN A 19 23.76 -7.84 41.58
CA GLN A 19 22.95 -7.87 42.81
C GLN A 19 22.66 -6.46 43.33
N GLN A 20 23.64 -5.56 43.29
CA GLN A 20 23.45 -4.15 43.64
C GLN A 20 22.49 -3.46 42.67
N PHE A 21 22.60 -3.75 41.38
CA PHE A 21 21.74 -3.15 40.36
C PHE A 21 20.27 -3.58 40.49
N PHE A 22 20.01 -4.85 40.84
CA PHE A 22 18.64 -5.38 40.96
C PHE A 22 18.03 -5.29 42.38
N GLY A 23 18.81 -5.02 43.42
CA GLY A 23 18.32 -4.77 44.79
C GLY A 23 17.83 -5.99 45.59
N GLN A 24 17.99 -7.21 45.08
CA GLN A 24 17.70 -8.51 45.73
C GLN A 24 18.65 -9.58 45.14
N PRO A 25 19.00 -10.66 45.87
CA PRO A 25 19.82 -11.73 45.30
C PRO A 25 19.03 -12.43 44.18
N ALA A 26 19.35 -12.12 42.92
CA ALA A 26 18.93 -12.95 41.80
C ALA A 26 19.29 -14.40 42.15
N GLN A 27 18.36 -15.36 41.96
CA GLN A 27 18.61 -16.78 42.22
C GLN A 27 19.70 -17.31 41.27
N LEU A 28 20.95 -17.06 41.63
CA LEU A 28 22.14 -17.50 40.95
C LEU A 28 22.56 -18.83 41.55
N THR A 29 21.88 -19.90 41.16
CA THR A 29 22.51 -21.21 41.24
C THR A 29 23.44 -21.35 40.03
N GLU A 30 24.75 -21.34 40.30
CA GLU A 30 25.80 -21.70 39.35
C GLU A 30 25.57 -23.11 38.80
N PRO A 31 26.07 -23.39 37.59
CA PRO A 31 27.15 -24.37 37.56
C PRO A 31 28.35 -23.94 36.72
N SER A 32 29.50 -24.37 37.24
CA SER A 32 30.89 -24.16 36.88
C SER A 32 31.24 -24.35 35.40
N MET A 33 32.16 -23.51 34.92
CA MET A 33 32.94 -23.73 33.69
C MET A 33 33.67 -25.08 33.76
N VAL A 34 33.61 -25.87 32.69
CA VAL A 34 34.55 -26.98 32.47
C VAL A 34 35.53 -26.55 31.37
N SER A 35 36.73 -26.16 31.76
CA SER A 35 37.89 -26.09 30.89
C SER A 35 38.35 -27.52 30.57
N HIS A 36 38.70 -27.75 29.30
CA HIS A 36 39.22 -29.05 28.86
C HIS A 36 40.66 -29.23 29.36
N SER A 37 40.89 -30.20 30.25
CA SER A 37 42.17 -30.93 30.29
C SER A 37 42.01 -32.30 30.97
N ALA A 38 42.45 -33.32 30.23
CA ALA A 38 42.85 -34.69 30.59
C ALA A 38 41.94 -35.58 31.46
N PHE A 39 41.81 -36.83 30.98
CA PHE A 39 41.19 -38.00 31.60
C PHE A 39 41.43 -38.15 33.11
N ALA A 40 40.34 -38.10 33.90
CA ALA A 40 40.22 -38.82 35.17
C ALA A 40 38.73 -38.98 35.52
N VAL A 41 38.27 -40.23 35.65
CA VAL A 41 36.92 -40.57 36.12
C VAL A 41 36.81 -40.18 37.60
N ARG A 42 36.17 -39.04 37.89
CA ARG A 42 35.67 -38.72 39.24
C ARG A 42 34.14 -38.68 39.19
N LYS A 43 33.51 -39.53 40.01
CA LYS A 43 32.07 -39.47 40.34
C LYS A 43 31.75 -38.05 40.83
N THR A 44 31.13 -37.24 39.99
CA THR A 44 30.62 -35.92 40.35
C THR A 44 29.22 -36.06 40.94
N THR A 45 29.09 -35.65 42.19
CA THR A 45 27.84 -35.36 42.88
C THR A 45 26.99 -34.45 42.00
N ARG A 46 25.82 -34.93 41.55
CA ARG A 46 24.86 -34.17 40.74
C ARG A 46 24.35 -32.99 41.58
N THR A 47 24.82 -31.78 41.29
CA THR A 47 24.22 -30.54 41.79
C THR A 47 22.77 -30.51 41.32
N LYS A 48 21.83 -30.35 42.25
CA LYS A 48 20.38 -30.42 42.00
C LYS A 48 19.98 -29.19 41.16
N ILE A 49 19.71 -29.37 39.88
CA ILE A 49 19.21 -28.31 39.00
C ILE A 49 17.83 -27.88 39.52
N ALA A 50 17.63 -26.59 39.76
CA ALA A 50 16.33 -26.07 40.21
C ALA A 50 15.26 -26.31 39.12
N PRO A 51 14.13 -26.97 39.44
CA PRO A 51 13.07 -27.25 38.48
C PRO A 51 12.38 -25.95 38.03
N PRO A 52 11.70 -25.96 36.87
CA PRO A 52 10.91 -24.81 36.43
C PRO A 52 9.66 -24.59 37.29
N THR A 53 9.12 -23.37 37.22
CA THR A 53 7.96 -22.91 37.98
C THR A 53 6.82 -22.50 37.04
N ALA A 54 5.59 -22.36 37.56
CA ALA A 54 4.46 -21.90 36.74
C ALA A 54 4.67 -20.51 36.11
N ALA A 55 5.48 -19.64 36.74
CA ALA A 55 5.83 -18.33 36.19
C ALA A 55 6.60 -18.45 34.86
N ASP A 56 7.36 -19.54 34.66
CA ASP A 56 8.11 -19.80 33.42
C ASP A 56 7.21 -20.21 32.24
N LEU A 57 5.89 -20.30 32.45
CA LEU A 57 4.85 -20.52 31.42
C LEU A 57 3.83 -19.38 31.31
N ALA A 58 3.82 -18.43 32.25
CA ALA A 58 2.80 -17.39 32.33
C ALA A 58 2.95 -16.32 31.22
N GLU A 59 1.87 -15.60 30.94
CA GLU A 59 1.96 -14.37 30.14
C GLU A 59 2.62 -13.25 30.95
N THR A 60 3.28 -12.32 30.26
CA THR A 60 3.84 -11.10 30.86
C THR A 60 3.65 -9.94 29.88
N PRO A 61 3.87 -8.68 30.27
CA PRO A 61 3.79 -7.55 29.34
C PRO A 61 4.58 -7.72 28.04
N ASP A 62 5.76 -8.35 28.11
CA ASP A 62 6.64 -8.59 26.95
C ASP A 62 6.31 -9.90 26.21
N ILE A 63 5.54 -10.80 26.84
CA ILE A 63 5.22 -12.16 26.37
C ILE A 63 3.70 -12.33 26.36
N GLN A 64 3.08 -11.91 25.26
CA GLN A 64 1.65 -12.04 25.01
C GLN A 64 1.39 -13.25 24.11
N LEU A 65 0.48 -14.15 24.49
CA LEU A 65 0.22 -15.38 23.74
C LEU A 65 -0.90 -15.18 22.70
N SER A 66 -0.62 -14.30 21.72
CA SER A 66 -1.57 -13.93 20.66
C SER A 66 -1.98 -15.11 19.78
N LEU A 67 -3.11 -14.97 19.07
CA LEU A 67 -3.60 -16.00 18.16
C LEU A 67 -2.60 -16.28 17.02
N GLU A 68 -1.92 -15.28 16.47
CA GLU A 68 -0.95 -15.52 15.40
C GLU A 68 0.28 -16.28 15.89
N LEU A 69 0.74 -16.01 17.11
CA LEU A 69 1.86 -16.76 17.70
C LEU A 69 1.44 -18.21 18.02
N LYS A 70 0.18 -18.44 18.41
CA LYS A 70 -0.37 -19.79 18.59
C LYS A 70 -0.37 -20.56 17.27
N ASN A 71 -0.89 -19.95 16.21
CA ASN A 71 -0.89 -20.54 14.87
C ASN A 71 0.54 -20.81 14.38
N LEU A 72 1.48 -19.88 14.59
CA LEU A 72 2.87 -20.09 14.24
C LEU A 72 3.48 -21.28 15.01
N ALA A 73 3.30 -21.37 16.32
CA ALA A 73 3.81 -22.48 17.12
C ALA A 73 3.25 -23.84 16.66
N GLU A 74 1.98 -23.87 16.27
CA GLU A 74 1.34 -25.05 15.67
C GLU A 74 2.00 -25.44 14.34
N THR A 75 2.22 -24.50 13.42
CA THR A 75 2.89 -24.81 12.14
C THR A 75 4.34 -25.30 12.33
N LEU A 76 4.99 -24.90 13.42
CA LEU A 76 6.33 -25.34 13.81
C LEU A 76 6.31 -26.69 14.56
N GLY A 77 5.14 -27.30 14.72
CA GLY A 77 4.92 -28.59 15.37
C GLY A 77 5.23 -28.58 16.86
N TYR A 78 5.13 -27.42 17.51
CA TYR A 78 5.50 -27.22 18.92
C TYR A 78 6.93 -27.68 19.25
N ASN A 79 7.81 -27.73 18.25
CA ASN A 79 9.14 -28.31 18.38
C ASN A 79 10.18 -27.23 18.72
N PRO A 80 10.96 -27.39 19.81
CA PRO A 80 11.89 -26.35 20.25
C PRO A 80 13.03 -26.06 19.25
N ILE A 81 13.44 -27.04 18.43
CA ILE A 81 14.45 -26.82 17.39
C ILE A 81 13.84 -26.02 16.24
N SER A 82 12.65 -26.39 15.77
CA SER A 82 11.94 -25.67 14.71
C SER A 82 11.64 -24.23 15.13
N ILE A 83 11.18 -24.03 16.37
CA ILE A 83 10.94 -22.71 16.95
C ILE A 83 12.21 -21.87 17.00
N TYR A 84 13.30 -22.41 17.57
CA TYR A 84 14.57 -21.68 17.63
C TYR A 84 15.08 -21.28 16.26
N ARG A 85 15.07 -22.21 15.28
CA ARG A 85 15.52 -21.92 13.91
C ARG A 85 14.65 -20.86 13.26
N TRP A 86 13.32 -20.99 13.37
CA TRP A 86 12.41 -20.03 12.77
C TRP A 86 12.65 -18.62 13.29
N VAL A 87 12.78 -18.45 14.62
CA VAL A 87 13.07 -17.12 15.21
C VAL A 87 14.46 -16.63 14.78
N TYR A 88 15.47 -17.48 14.77
CA TYR A 88 16.81 -17.11 14.35
C TYR A 88 16.84 -16.67 12.87
N ASP A 89 16.18 -17.42 11.98
CA ASP A 89 16.26 -17.28 10.52
C ASP A 89 15.35 -16.17 9.96
N ASN A 90 14.29 -15.77 10.68
CA ASN A 90 13.24 -14.87 10.15
C ASN A 90 13.14 -13.52 10.85
N ILE A 91 13.90 -13.27 11.93
CA ILE A 91 13.81 -12.04 12.73
C ILE A 91 15.16 -11.33 12.72
N GLU A 92 15.23 -10.12 12.19
CA GLU A 92 16.45 -9.33 12.18
C GLU A 92 16.79 -8.73 13.55
N PHE A 93 18.08 -8.52 13.79
CA PHE A 93 18.58 -7.90 15.02
C PHE A 93 18.71 -6.37 14.86
N ILE A 94 18.24 -5.64 15.86
CA ILE A 94 18.45 -4.19 16.04
C ILE A 94 19.28 -3.96 17.31
N PRO A 95 20.36 -3.16 17.28
CA PRO A 95 21.26 -2.96 18.42
C PRO A 95 20.76 -1.91 19.43
N THR A 96 19.60 -2.17 20.04
CA THR A 96 19.06 -1.34 21.14
C THR A 96 18.94 -2.13 22.46
N TYR A 97 18.93 -1.42 23.59
CA TYR A 97 18.92 -2.04 24.92
C TYR A 97 17.54 -2.02 25.59
N GLY A 98 17.18 -3.11 26.27
CA GLY A 98 15.91 -3.28 27.00
C GLY A 98 14.73 -3.73 26.13
N SER A 99 13.61 -4.12 26.74
CA SER A 99 12.42 -4.51 25.98
C SER A 99 11.65 -3.29 25.50
N ILE A 100 11.38 -3.27 24.19
CA ILE A 100 10.74 -2.16 23.51
C ILE A 100 9.47 -2.66 22.80
N GLN A 101 9.61 -3.66 21.93
CA GLN A 101 8.54 -4.16 21.07
C GLN A 101 7.74 -5.29 21.72
N GLY A 102 8.37 -6.11 22.56
CA GLY A 102 7.77 -7.36 23.03
C GLY A 102 7.61 -8.40 21.92
N ALA A 103 7.00 -9.54 22.24
CA ALA A 103 6.91 -10.68 21.33
C ALA A 103 6.08 -10.43 20.06
N HIS A 104 4.90 -9.81 20.22
CA HIS A 104 3.94 -9.64 19.13
C HIS A 104 4.48 -8.68 18.07
N LEU A 105 4.87 -7.46 18.48
CA LEU A 105 5.36 -6.46 17.53
C LEU A 105 6.67 -6.89 16.84
N THR A 106 7.57 -7.60 17.53
CA THR A 106 8.76 -8.22 16.88
C THR A 106 8.40 -9.28 15.85
N TYR A 107 7.35 -10.08 16.08
CA TYR A 107 6.82 -10.99 15.07
C TYR A 107 6.28 -10.22 13.85
N LEU A 108 5.54 -9.13 14.06
CA LEU A 108 4.99 -8.30 12.98
C LEU A 108 6.06 -7.60 12.14
N ASN A 109 7.00 -6.96 12.83
CA ASN A 109 8.08 -6.17 12.23
C ASN A 109 9.15 -7.03 11.57
N ARG A 110 9.24 -8.33 11.92
CA ARG A 110 10.35 -9.22 11.52
C ARG A 110 11.72 -8.71 11.97
N GLN A 111 11.75 -7.90 13.01
CA GLN A 111 12.98 -7.36 13.61
C GLN A 111 12.78 -7.05 15.09
N GLY A 112 13.86 -7.09 15.87
CA GLY A 112 13.84 -6.76 17.29
C GLY A 112 15.24 -6.76 17.89
N ASN A 113 15.37 -6.24 19.10
CA ASN A 113 16.63 -6.31 19.83
C ASN A 113 16.75 -7.63 20.62
N ALA A 114 17.82 -7.80 21.40
CA ALA A 114 18.07 -9.02 22.17
C ALA A 114 16.92 -9.37 23.15
N ALA A 115 16.32 -8.36 23.78
CA ALA A 115 15.21 -8.54 24.70
C ALA A 115 13.95 -8.98 23.95
N ASP A 116 13.60 -8.28 22.86
CA ASP A 116 12.37 -8.54 22.12
C ASP A 116 12.41 -9.85 21.32
N ILE A 117 13.56 -10.21 20.73
CA ILE A 117 13.79 -11.52 20.11
C ILE A 117 13.68 -12.64 21.15
N SER A 118 14.22 -12.42 22.36
CA SER A 118 14.06 -13.37 23.47
C SER A 118 12.59 -13.48 23.89
N SER A 119 11.84 -12.38 23.94
CA SER A 119 10.41 -12.37 24.23
C SER A 119 9.60 -13.18 23.22
N LEU A 120 9.88 -13.04 21.92
CA LEU A 120 9.24 -13.83 20.87
C LEU A 120 9.59 -15.32 20.99
N LEU A 121 10.87 -15.65 21.19
CA LEU A 121 11.31 -17.03 21.38
C LEU A 121 10.63 -17.68 22.60
N ILE A 122 10.62 -16.99 23.74
CA ILE A 122 9.98 -17.45 24.97
C ILE A 122 8.47 -17.62 24.75
N SER A 123 7.80 -16.69 24.06
CA SER A 123 6.35 -16.79 23.79
C SER A 123 6.00 -18.06 23.03
N LEU A 124 6.72 -18.37 21.94
CA LEU A 124 6.50 -19.60 21.16
C LEU A 124 6.79 -20.88 21.97
N LEU A 125 7.82 -20.85 22.82
CA LEU A 125 8.15 -21.95 23.72
C LEU A 125 7.07 -22.16 24.78
N ARG A 126 6.58 -21.08 25.42
CA ARG A 126 5.51 -21.13 26.44
C ARG A 126 4.20 -21.63 25.85
N ILE A 127 3.82 -21.16 24.65
CA ILE A 127 2.68 -21.70 23.88
C ILE A 127 2.82 -23.22 23.68
N SER A 128 4.03 -23.68 23.44
CA SER A 128 4.35 -25.11 23.26
C SER A 128 4.45 -25.90 24.56
N GLY A 129 4.09 -25.31 25.71
CA GLY A 129 4.20 -25.94 27.03
C GLY A 129 5.63 -26.06 27.56
N ILE A 130 6.59 -25.35 26.96
CA ILE A 130 8.01 -25.39 27.31
C ILE A 130 8.33 -24.21 28.23
N HIS A 131 8.65 -24.54 29.49
CA HIS A 131 9.04 -23.56 30.49
C HIS A 131 10.29 -22.81 30.02
N SER A 132 10.23 -21.49 30.00
CA SER A 132 11.29 -20.65 29.43
C SER A 132 11.38 -19.31 30.13
N ARG A 133 12.59 -18.75 30.18
CA ARG A 133 12.90 -17.55 30.97
C ARG A 133 14.05 -16.76 30.35
N TYR A 134 14.12 -15.47 30.68
CA TYR A 134 15.21 -14.59 30.31
C TYR A 134 16.44 -14.87 31.16
N VAL A 135 17.61 -14.63 30.57
CA VAL A 135 18.87 -14.49 31.27
C VAL A 135 19.52 -13.19 30.83
N VAL A 136 19.93 -12.38 31.79
CA VAL A 136 20.65 -11.12 31.55
C VAL A 136 22.08 -11.30 32.03
N GLY A 137 23.06 -10.80 31.29
CA GLY A 137 24.46 -10.88 31.68
C GLY A 137 25.40 -10.18 30.71
N VAL A 138 26.70 -10.41 30.87
CA VAL A 138 27.74 -9.86 29.99
C VAL A 138 28.32 -10.97 29.12
N VAL A 139 28.43 -10.70 27.82
CA VAL A 139 28.98 -11.62 26.84
C VAL A 139 30.17 -10.98 26.14
N GLU A 140 31.13 -11.79 25.73
CA GLU A 140 32.32 -11.36 25.03
C GLU A 140 32.30 -11.88 23.58
N ILE A 141 32.30 -10.94 22.63
CA ILE A 141 32.19 -11.18 21.19
C ILE A 141 33.45 -10.69 20.50
N ARG A 142 34.00 -11.49 19.59
CA ARG A 142 35.16 -11.09 18.78
C ARG A 142 34.82 -9.93 17.86
N ALA A 143 35.78 -9.03 17.65
CA ALA A 143 35.60 -7.83 16.83
C ALA A 143 35.09 -8.13 15.42
N ASP A 144 35.64 -9.12 14.71
CA ASP A 144 35.20 -9.48 13.35
C ASP A 144 33.71 -9.90 13.29
N LYS A 145 33.25 -10.61 14.33
CA LYS A 145 31.85 -11.04 14.45
C LYS A 145 30.94 -9.88 14.84
N MET A 146 31.42 -8.96 15.68
CA MET A 146 30.67 -7.76 16.06
C MET A 146 30.47 -6.83 14.86
N LEU A 147 31.53 -6.58 14.08
CA LEU A 147 31.47 -5.75 12.88
C LEU A 147 30.43 -6.27 11.86
N ASN A 148 30.45 -7.59 11.60
CA ASN A 148 29.43 -8.21 10.75
C ASN A 148 28.04 -8.21 11.38
N TRP A 149 27.91 -8.33 12.70
CA TRP A 149 26.59 -8.32 13.34
C TRP A 149 25.90 -6.94 13.26
N LEU A 150 26.70 -5.87 13.24
CA LEU A 150 26.24 -4.48 13.26
C LEU A 150 26.31 -3.74 11.91
N ASN A 151 26.70 -4.42 10.83
CA ASN A 151 26.88 -3.82 9.50
C ASN A 151 27.81 -2.59 9.47
N VAL A 152 28.95 -2.67 10.17
CA VAL A 152 29.96 -1.61 10.20
C VAL A 152 31.35 -2.17 9.90
N THR A 153 32.23 -1.35 9.36
CA THR A 153 33.60 -1.76 8.99
C THR A 153 34.65 -1.32 10.01
N ASP A 154 34.32 -0.39 10.92
CA ASP A 154 35.21 0.14 11.94
C ASP A 154 34.76 -0.23 13.38
N ALA A 155 35.74 -0.57 14.23
CA ALA A 155 35.47 -1.01 15.60
C ALA A 155 35.00 0.12 16.53
N ASN A 156 35.41 1.37 16.27
CA ASN A 156 34.88 2.51 17.02
C ASN A 156 33.47 2.86 16.56
N ALA A 157 33.16 2.72 15.27
CA ALA A 157 31.79 2.83 14.77
C ALA A 157 30.86 1.80 15.44
N ALA A 158 31.29 0.53 15.56
CA ALA A 158 30.56 -0.49 16.31
C ALA A 158 30.34 -0.10 17.79
N LYS A 159 31.39 0.37 18.47
CA LYS A 159 31.29 0.85 19.85
C LYS A 159 30.30 2.00 19.97
N ASN A 160 30.38 2.98 19.07
CA ASN A 160 29.51 4.15 19.06
C ASN A 160 28.05 3.76 18.80
N LEU A 161 27.80 2.81 17.88
CA LEU A 161 26.46 2.32 17.57
C LEU A 161 25.82 1.66 18.78
N LEU A 162 26.54 0.75 19.44
CA LEU A 162 26.08 0.07 20.65
C LEU A 162 25.80 1.09 21.78
N SER A 163 26.73 2.02 22.01
CA SER A 163 26.57 3.07 23.02
C SER A 163 25.39 4.00 22.72
N GLN A 164 25.21 4.44 21.48
CA GLN A 164 24.06 5.28 21.11
C GLN A 164 22.73 4.51 21.21
N GLY A 165 22.72 3.22 20.86
CA GLY A 165 21.63 2.27 21.09
C GLY A 165 21.41 1.88 22.55
N ARG A 166 22.17 2.50 23.47
CA ARG A 166 22.07 2.34 24.92
C ARG A 166 22.51 0.99 25.46
N ILE A 167 23.28 0.22 24.70
CA ILE A 167 23.84 -1.07 25.15
C ILE A 167 25.14 -0.81 25.94
N PRO A 168 25.19 -1.12 27.25
CA PRO A 168 26.42 -1.04 28.02
C PRO A 168 27.53 -1.88 27.37
N THR A 169 28.63 -1.22 26.98
CA THR A 169 29.68 -1.83 26.16
C THR A 169 31.08 -1.36 26.59
N THR A 170 32.02 -2.29 26.69
CA THR A 170 33.47 -2.03 26.79
C THR A 170 34.25 -2.82 25.75
N VAL A 171 35.48 -2.40 25.45
CA VAL A 171 36.35 -3.04 24.46
C VAL A 171 37.61 -3.60 25.10
N VAL A 172 38.07 -4.74 24.61
CA VAL A 172 39.35 -5.35 24.99
C VAL A 172 40.36 -5.06 23.89
N VAL A 173 41.36 -4.25 24.21
CA VAL A 173 42.42 -3.84 23.27
C VAL A 173 43.66 -4.70 23.50
N SER A 174 44.23 -5.23 22.41
CA SER A 174 45.49 -5.98 22.44
C SER A 174 46.34 -5.61 21.23
N GLY A 175 47.58 -5.19 21.46
CA GLY A 175 48.48 -4.71 20.41
C GLY A 175 47.95 -3.47 19.68
N GLY A 176 47.27 -2.57 20.38
CA GLY A 176 46.70 -1.33 19.81
C GLY A 176 45.40 -1.50 19.02
N VAL A 177 44.89 -2.72 18.88
CA VAL A 177 43.67 -3.02 18.12
C VAL A 177 42.58 -3.58 19.03
N ILE A 178 41.32 -3.18 18.83
CA ILE A 178 40.15 -3.75 19.51
C ILE A 178 39.96 -5.20 19.05
N LYS A 179 40.10 -6.17 19.96
CA LYS A 179 39.97 -7.61 19.66
C LYS A 179 38.62 -8.19 20.07
N TYR A 180 38.06 -7.71 21.17
CA TYR A 180 36.79 -8.19 21.70
C TYR A 180 35.93 -7.03 22.22
N PHE A 181 34.62 -7.24 22.19
CA PHE A 181 33.62 -6.39 22.80
C PHE A 181 32.99 -7.16 23.96
N LYS A 182 32.90 -6.53 25.12
CA LYS A 182 32.08 -7.00 26.23
C LYS A 182 30.79 -6.19 26.23
N VAL A 183 29.67 -6.85 26.05
CA VAL A 183 28.35 -6.22 25.93
C VAL A 183 27.38 -6.84 26.92
N GLU A 184 26.54 -6.00 27.52
CA GLU A 184 25.36 -6.52 28.22
C GLU A 184 24.35 -7.06 27.23
N HIS A 185 23.85 -8.26 27.50
CA HIS A 185 23.05 -9.03 26.58
C HIS A 185 21.95 -9.81 27.29
N ILE A 186 20.84 -10.01 26.58
CA ILE A 186 19.69 -10.78 27.06
C ILE A 186 19.50 -11.99 26.13
N TRP A 187 19.39 -13.18 26.71
CA TRP A 187 19.11 -14.41 25.98
C TRP A 187 18.10 -15.28 26.73
N THR A 188 17.75 -16.44 26.17
CA THR A 188 16.72 -17.34 26.70
C THR A 188 17.33 -18.60 27.31
N GLU A 189 16.79 -19.09 28.43
CA GLU A 189 16.96 -20.46 28.90
C GLU A 189 15.61 -21.19 28.80
N ALA A 190 15.58 -22.41 28.26
CA ALA A 190 14.37 -23.23 28.15
C ALA A 190 14.55 -24.61 28.80
N TRP A 191 13.50 -25.13 29.43
CA TRP A 191 13.49 -26.44 30.09
C TRP A 191 13.19 -27.54 29.07
N ILE A 192 14.25 -28.13 28.51
CA ILE A 192 14.17 -29.05 27.37
C ILE A 192 14.47 -30.48 27.79
N ASP A 193 13.83 -31.45 27.13
CA ASP A 193 14.20 -32.87 27.14
C ASP A 193 15.51 -33.01 26.36
N PHE A 194 16.63 -32.82 27.06
CA PHE A 194 17.94 -32.69 26.44
C PHE A 194 18.66 -34.03 26.34
N ALA A 195 18.58 -34.91 27.33
CA ALA A 195 19.22 -36.22 27.26
C ALA A 195 18.19 -37.33 26.96
N PRO A 196 18.36 -38.14 25.89
CA PRO A 196 19.44 -38.15 24.88
C PRO A 196 19.10 -37.31 23.63
N SER A 197 17.88 -36.79 23.51
CA SER A 197 17.34 -36.29 22.24
C SER A 197 17.89 -34.93 21.79
N ARG A 198 18.51 -34.18 22.70
CA ARG A 198 19.01 -32.81 22.52
C ARG A 198 17.93 -31.86 21.98
N GLY A 199 16.70 -32.04 22.44
CA GLY A 199 15.52 -31.29 22.01
C GLY A 199 14.85 -31.81 20.73
N ALA A 200 15.35 -32.87 20.09
CA ALA A 200 14.73 -33.41 18.88
C ALA A 200 13.35 -34.04 19.16
N ARG A 201 13.14 -34.58 20.36
CA ARG A 201 11.84 -35.04 20.85
C ARG A 201 11.63 -34.44 22.23
N HIS A 202 10.66 -33.53 22.34
CA HIS A 202 10.31 -32.93 23.62
C HIS A 202 9.14 -33.68 24.25
N ARG A 203 9.37 -34.41 25.36
CA ARG A 203 8.29 -35.04 26.16
C ARG A 203 8.21 -34.45 27.55
N LYS A 204 9.33 -34.52 28.29
CA LYS A 204 9.46 -33.97 29.63
C LYS A 204 10.84 -33.38 29.78
N GLY A 205 10.91 -32.08 30.05
CA GLY A 205 12.19 -31.40 30.21
C GLY A 205 13.02 -31.94 31.37
N ASP A 206 14.34 -31.99 31.17
CA ASP A 206 15.32 -32.45 32.16
C ASP A 206 16.44 -31.45 32.44
N SER A 207 16.60 -30.44 31.57
CA SER A 207 17.74 -29.52 31.57
C SER A 207 17.34 -28.11 31.14
N TRP A 208 17.92 -27.09 31.80
CA TRP A 208 17.89 -25.71 31.30
C TRP A 208 18.92 -25.54 30.19
N VAL A 209 18.46 -25.33 28.96
CA VAL A 209 19.29 -25.17 27.78
C VAL A 209 19.36 -23.69 27.40
N PRO A 210 20.56 -23.08 27.35
CA PRO A 210 20.72 -21.70 26.91
C PRO A 210 20.56 -21.60 25.39
N MET A 211 19.85 -20.58 24.94
CA MET A 211 19.61 -20.30 23.53
C MET A 211 19.55 -18.80 23.28
N ASP A 212 20.24 -18.37 22.23
CA ASP A 212 20.23 -16.99 21.75
C ASP A 212 19.90 -17.00 20.26
N ALA A 213 18.77 -16.39 19.91
CA ALA A 213 18.31 -16.23 18.53
C ALA A 213 18.61 -14.83 17.97
N SER A 214 19.17 -13.93 18.78
CA SER A 214 19.50 -12.54 18.41
C SER A 214 20.90 -12.42 17.80
N PHE A 215 21.89 -13.11 18.35
CA PHE A 215 23.24 -13.13 17.79
C PHE A 215 23.28 -13.95 16.50
N LYS A 216 23.54 -13.28 15.38
CA LYS A 216 23.60 -13.87 14.04
C LYS A 216 24.65 -13.19 13.18
N GLN A 217 24.90 -13.77 12.02
CA GLN A 217 25.81 -13.22 11.01
C GLN A 217 25.01 -13.02 9.72
N TYR A 218 25.38 -11.99 8.97
CA TYR A 218 24.67 -11.56 7.79
C TYR A 218 25.55 -11.64 6.54
N GLU A 219 24.91 -11.90 5.42
CA GLU A 219 25.42 -11.56 4.10
C GLU A 219 24.81 -10.22 3.69
N TYR A 220 25.66 -9.26 3.37
CA TYR A 220 25.26 -7.91 2.97
C TYR A 220 25.38 -7.75 1.46
N HIS A 221 24.35 -7.20 0.83
CA HIS A 221 24.29 -6.90 -0.58
C HIS A 221 24.05 -5.41 -0.75
N LYS A 222 24.97 -4.73 -1.43
CA LYS A 222 24.83 -3.31 -1.73
C LYS A 222 23.71 -3.13 -2.76
N GLY A 223 22.81 -2.17 -2.51
CA GLY A 223 21.77 -1.80 -3.48
C GLY A 223 22.36 -1.11 -4.71
N LEU A 224 21.56 -1.01 -5.77
CA LEU A 224 21.94 -0.22 -6.95
C LEU A 224 21.97 1.28 -6.60
N ASP A 225 23.13 1.91 -6.79
CA ASP A 225 23.29 3.35 -6.65
C ASP A 225 22.80 4.08 -7.91
N LEU A 226 21.57 4.56 -7.85
CA LEU A 226 20.91 5.23 -8.96
C LEU A 226 21.53 6.61 -9.27
N SER A 227 22.15 7.25 -8.28
CA SER A 227 22.80 8.56 -8.45
C SER A 227 24.13 8.46 -9.19
N GLU A 228 24.86 7.35 -9.01
CA GLU A 228 26.07 7.05 -9.78
C GLU A 228 25.71 6.65 -11.23
N ALA A 229 24.60 5.92 -11.40
CA ALA A 229 24.12 5.45 -12.69
C ALA A 229 23.55 6.57 -13.58
N VAL A 230 22.84 7.52 -12.99
CA VAL A 230 22.27 8.70 -13.67
C VAL A 230 22.70 9.95 -12.89
N PRO A 231 23.81 10.59 -13.26
CA PRO A 231 24.25 11.82 -12.62
C PRO A 231 23.42 13.03 -13.10
N VAL A 232 23.08 13.95 -12.18
CA VAL A 232 22.46 15.24 -12.55
C VAL A 232 23.43 16.06 -13.42
N SER A 233 22.90 16.77 -14.42
CA SER A 233 23.71 17.60 -15.31
C SER A 233 24.39 18.75 -14.53
N SER A 234 25.69 18.95 -14.77
CA SER A 234 26.47 20.00 -14.08
C SER A 234 25.95 21.40 -14.38
N SER A 235 25.42 21.63 -15.58
CA SER A 235 24.82 22.92 -16.01
C SER A 235 23.58 23.31 -15.21
N LEU A 236 22.78 22.32 -14.79
CA LEU A 236 21.61 22.55 -13.95
C LEU A 236 22.01 22.86 -12.51
N ALA A 237 23.03 22.17 -12.00
CA ALA A 237 23.57 22.45 -10.69
C ALA A 237 24.20 23.86 -10.62
N GLU A 238 24.91 24.27 -11.67
CA GLU A 238 25.50 25.60 -11.81
C GLU A 238 24.44 26.72 -11.94
N SER A 239 23.34 26.49 -12.69
CA SER A 239 22.28 27.49 -12.87
C SER A 239 21.52 27.79 -11.58
N LEU A 240 21.29 26.76 -10.75
CA LEU A 240 20.69 26.91 -9.43
C LEU A 240 21.65 27.53 -8.42
N ALA A 241 22.95 27.17 -8.46
CA ALA A 241 23.96 27.80 -7.62
C ALA A 241 24.12 29.31 -7.93
N ALA A 242 24.00 29.70 -9.20
CA ALA A 242 24.11 31.09 -9.64
C ALA A 242 22.95 32.00 -9.20
N GLN A 243 21.81 31.45 -8.79
CA GLN A 243 20.67 32.21 -8.24
C GLN A 243 20.86 32.60 -6.77
N ILE A 244 21.88 32.07 -6.12
CA ILE A 244 22.08 32.26 -4.70
C ILE A 244 22.96 33.49 -4.52
N ASP A 245 22.33 34.60 -4.15
CA ASP A 245 23.05 35.83 -3.84
C ASP A 245 23.94 35.62 -2.60
N HIS A 246 25.25 35.61 -2.81
CA HIS A 246 26.25 35.47 -1.75
C HIS A 246 26.56 36.80 -1.04
N SER A 247 25.93 37.91 -1.45
CA SER A 247 26.23 39.25 -0.95
C SER A 247 25.31 39.73 0.17
N GLU A 248 24.16 39.09 0.39
CA GLU A 248 23.25 39.40 1.50
C GLU A 248 23.29 38.33 2.62
N LEU A 249 23.00 38.75 3.86
CA LEU A 249 23.01 37.90 5.07
C LEU A 249 21.92 36.79 5.05
N GLY A 250 21.09 36.70 4.01
CA GLY A 250 19.99 35.76 3.86
C GLY A 250 19.78 35.31 2.41
N VAL A 251 19.03 34.21 2.23
CA VAL A 251 18.68 33.65 0.90
C VAL A 251 17.29 34.14 0.49
N THR A 252 17.14 34.60 -0.76
CA THR A 252 15.85 34.95 -1.40
C THR A 252 15.80 34.43 -2.83
N GLY A 253 14.59 34.27 -3.37
CA GLY A 253 14.37 34.22 -4.81
C GLY A 253 14.83 32.95 -5.52
N LEU A 254 14.93 31.81 -4.81
CA LEU A 254 15.17 30.52 -5.49
C LEU A 254 14.02 30.21 -6.43
N ASP A 255 14.32 30.02 -7.72
CA ASP A 255 13.34 29.75 -8.76
C ASP A 255 12.80 28.32 -8.59
N ALA A 256 11.62 28.24 -7.96
CA ALA A 256 10.93 26.97 -7.75
C ALA A 256 10.55 26.29 -9.08
N ASP A 257 10.31 27.05 -10.15
CA ASP A 257 9.97 26.49 -11.47
C ASP A 257 11.20 25.86 -12.14
N LEU A 258 12.39 26.46 -11.97
CA LEU A 258 13.65 25.87 -12.40
C LEU A 258 13.95 24.55 -11.66
N ILE A 259 13.70 24.52 -10.35
CA ILE A 259 13.88 23.31 -9.52
C ILE A 259 12.84 22.25 -9.87
N ASN A 260 11.59 22.65 -10.14
CA ASN A 260 10.55 21.76 -10.68
C ASN A 260 11.03 21.07 -11.96
N ALA A 261 11.38 21.85 -12.97
CA ALA A 261 11.85 21.34 -14.26
C ALA A 261 13.05 20.39 -14.12
N ALA A 262 13.98 20.73 -13.23
CA ALA A 262 15.17 19.95 -12.92
C ALA A 262 14.87 18.55 -12.38
N VAL A 263 13.95 18.47 -11.41
CA VAL A 263 13.56 17.19 -10.81
C VAL A 263 12.68 16.38 -11.77
N GLU A 264 11.85 17.04 -12.60
CA GLU A 264 11.10 16.33 -13.65
C GLU A 264 12.06 15.67 -14.66
N GLU A 265 13.03 16.44 -15.17
CA GLU A 265 14.01 15.98 -16.15
C GLU A 265 14.86 14.82 -15.59
N TYR A 266 15.35 14.95 -14.36
CA TYR A 266 16.09 13.88 -13.71
C TYR A 266 15.24 12.61 -13.55
N GLY A 267 13.97 12.76 -13.18
CA GLY A 267 13.04 11.64 -13.08
C GLY A 267 12.80 10.93 -14.41
N GLU A 268 12.75 11.66 -15.52
CA GLU A 268 12.66 11.09 -16.86
C GLU A 268 13.95 10.34 -17.27
N GLN A 269 15.12 10.91 -16.97
CA GLN A 269 16.42 10.26 -17.23
C GLN A 269 16.56 8.95 -16.44
N LEU A 270 16.15 8.96 -15.17
CA LEU A 270 16.17 7.76 -14.33
C LEU A 270 15.17 6.70 -14.82
N ALA A 271 13.98 7.11 -15.27
CA ALA A 271 13.01 6.22 -15.90
C ALA A 271 13.58 5.56 -17.15
N ALA A 272 14.24 6.33 -18.01
CA ALA A 272 14.85 5.83 -19.24
C ALA A 272 16.00 4.85 -18.94
N TYR A 273 16.90 5.21 -18.01
CA TYR A 273 18.02 4.36 -17.62
C TYR A 273 17.55 3.02 -17.03
N THR A 274 16.61 3.05 -16.07
CA THR A 274 16.09 1.83 -15.45
C THR A 274 15.35 0.95 -16.46
N TYR A 275 14.58 1.55 -17.39
CA TYR A 275 13.92 0.80 -18.46
C TYR A 275 14.91 0.11 -19.41
N GLN A 276 16.00 0.80 -19.77
CA GLN A 276 16.99 0.32 -20.74
C GLN A 276 17.96 -0.72 -20.16
N HIS A 277 18.46 -0.49 -18.95
CA HIS A 277 19.54 -1.31 -18.36
C HIS A 277 19.07 -2.28 -17.30
N HIS A 278 17.95 -2.00 -16.63
CA HIS A 278 17.44 -2.82 -15.53
C HIS A 278 15.90 -3.00 -15.62
N PRO A 279 15.35 -3.59 -16.70
CA PRO A 279 13.90 -3.76 -16.88
C PRO A 279 13.25 -4.71 -15.86
N SER A 280 14.05 -5.35 -14.99
CA SER A 280 13.62 -6.16 -13.85
C SER A 280 13.83 -5.52 -12.48
N LEU A 281 14.33 -4.29 -12.42
CA LEU A 281 14.63 -3.62 -11.17
C LEU A 281 13.38 -3.49 -10.31
N THR A 282 13.48 -3.93 -9.06
CA THR A 282 12.47 -3.70 -8.02
C THR A 282 13.00 -2.69 -7.02
N LEU A 283 12.10 -2.09 -6.24
CA LEU A 283 12.47 -1.25 -5.09
C LEU A 283 13.50 -1.93 -4.17
N ALA A 284 13.35 -3.22 -3.93
CA ALA A 284 14.25 -3.95 -3.03
C ALA A 284 15.68 -4.04 -3.60
N ASP A 285 15.86 -3.90 -4.92
CA ASP A 285 17.15 -3.99 -5.57
C ASP A 285 17.93 -2.65 -5.52
N THR A 286 17.26 -1.54 -5.25
CA THR A 286 17.90 -0.21 -5.10
C THR A 286 18.37 0.03 -3.66
N LEU A 287 17.81 -0.69 -2.69
CA LEU A 287 18.16 -0.56 -1.28
C LEU A 287 19.25 -1.56 -0.90
N ASP A 288 20.15 -1.14 -0.02
CA ASP A 288 21.02 -2.06 0.70
C ASP A 288 20.16 -3.15 1.36
N SER A 289 20.52 -4.41 1.11
CA SER A 289 19.82 -5.55 1.70
C SER A 289 20.77 -6.42 2.48
N LYS A 290 20.22 -7.14 3.46
CA LYS A 290 20.95 -8.12 4.25
C LYS A 290 20.13 -9.39 4.35
N SER A 291 20.81 -10.53 4.38
CA SER A 291 20.17 -11.82 4.63
C SER A 291 20.84 -12.50 5.81
N ILE A 292 20.03 -13.13 6.67
CA ILE A 292 20.53 -13.89 7.82
C ILE A 292 21.15 -15.18 7.29
N ILE A 293 22.40 -15.47 7.69
CA ILE A 293 23.01 -16.77 7.41
C ILE A 293 22.25 -17.86 8.20
N PRO A 294 21.48 -18.76 7.56
CA PRO A 294 20.52 -19.60 8.27
C PRO A 294 21.14 -20.64 9.20
N SER A 295 20.43 -20.96 10.28
CA SER A 295 20.81 -21.94 11.28
C SER A 295 20.66 -23.38 10.77
N LYS A 296 21.78 -24.05 10.49
CA LYS A 296 21.80 -25.47 10.07
C LYS A 296 21.73 -26.48 11.25
N ARG A 297 21.39 -26.02 12.47
CA ARG A 297 21.50 -26.81 13.71
C ARG A 297 20.48 -27.95 13.78
N ARG A 298 20.89 -29.22 13.68
CA ARG A 298 20.00 -30.40 13.83
C ARG A 298 19.62 -30.76 15.27
N TYR A 299 20.27 -30.14 16.25
CA TYR A 299 20.11 -30.37 17.68
C TYR A 299 20.44 -29.09 18.45
N LEU A 300 19.94 -28.97 19.68
CA LEU A 300 20.30 -27.84 20.55
C LEU A 300 21.70 -28.04 21.15
N SER A 301 22.42 -26.93 21.35
CA SER A 301 23.72 -26.90 22.04
C SER A 301 23.52 -26.58 23.52
N MET A 302 24.40 -27.10 24.37
CA MET A 302 24.46 -26.70 25.78
C MET A 302 25.31 -25.42 25.99
N SER A 303 25.81 -24.83 24.90
CA SER A 303 26.62 -23.63 24.89
C SER A 303 26.10 -22.57 23.91
N LEU A 304 26.37 -21.31 24.24
CA LEU A 304 26.12 -20.14 23.40
C LEU A 304 27.27 -19.94 22.39
N PRO A 305 27.06 -19.19 21.30
CA PRO A 305 28.07 -18.96 20.25
C PRO A 305 29.21 -18.02 20.66
N PHE A 306 29.18 -17.49 21.88
CA PHE A 306 30.16 -16.57 22.45
C PHE A 306 30.48 -16.94 23.91
N ARG A 307 31.53 -16.33 24.47
CA ARG A 307 31.90 -16.52 25.87
C ARG A 307 30.97 -15.69 26.75
N VAL A 308 30.31 -16.32 27.72
CA VAL A 308 29.59 -15.63 28.79
C VAL A 308 30.61 -15.22 29.85
N VAL A 309 30.74 -13.92 30.10
CA VAL A 309 31.63 -13.36 31.13
C VAL A 309 30.97 -13.50 32.51
N THR A 310 29.70 -13.09 32.60
CA THR A 310 28.92 -13.12 33.83
C THR A 310 27.43 -13.34 33.52
N LYS A 311 26.73 -14.07 34.39
CA LYS A 311 25.26 -14.16 34.38
C LYS A 311 24.73 -13.28 35.51
N GLY A 312 24.06 -12.19 35.16
CA GLY A 312 23.54 -11.21 36.12
C GLY A 312 22.24 -11.63 36.79
N GLY A 313 21.33 -12.27 36.04
CA GLY A 313 20.04 -12.71 36.60
C GLY A 313 19.24 -13.58 35.66
N ARG A 314 18.24 -14.26 36.22
CA ARG A 314 17.27 -15.08 35.49
C ARG A 314 15.87 -14.65 35.85
N PHE A 315 15.02 -14.46 34.85
CA PHE A 315 13.72 -13.83 35.05
C PHE A 315 12.64 -14.53 34.22
N ALA A 316 11.57 -14.98 34.87
CA ALA A 316 10.37 -15.39 34.17
C ALA A 316 9.65 -14.18 33.52
N GLU A 317 9.79 -13.00 34.14
CA GLU A 317 9.29 -11.72 33.66
C GLU A 317 10.41 -10.68 33.75
N LEU A 318 10.66 -9.91 32.68
CA LEU A 318 11.67 -8.86 32.70
C LEU A 318 11.35 -7.78 33.76
N PRO A 319 12.33 -7.34 34.56
CA PRO A 319 12.15 -6.21 35.48
C PRO A 319 11.76 -4.91 34.75
N ASN A 320 10.92 -4.09 35.38
CA ASN A 320 10.42 -2.83 34.80
C ASN A 320 11.52 -1.83 34.40
N HIS A 321 12.68 -1.82 35.08
CA HIS A 321 13.78 -0.91 34.71
C HIS A 321 14.53 -1.35 33.45
N LEU A 322 14.24 -2.53 32.89
CA LEU A 322 14.71 -2.97 31.58
C LEU A 322 13.66 -2.75 30.48
N ARG A 323 12.50 -2.14 30.79
CA ARG A 323 11.44 -1.85 29.82
C ARG A 323 11.42 -0.38 29.45
N HIS A 324 11.14 -0.11 28.18
CA HIS A 324 10.80 1.24 27.74
C HIS A 324 9.33 1.53 28.04
N SER A 325 9.00 2.79 28.31
CA SER A 325 7.63 3.19 28.65
C SER A 325 7.30 4.61 28.21
N VAL A 326 6.01 4.85 27.96
CA VAL A 326 5.46 6.19 27.80
C VAL A 326 4.62 6.52 29.02
N THR A 327 4.79 7.73 29.55
CA THR A 327 3.99 8.27 30.65
C THR A 327 3.33 9.57 30.20
N LEU A 328 2.04 9.67 30.47
CA LEU A 328 1.23 10.86 30.24
C LEU A 328 0.88 11.48 31.59
N LYS A 329 1.11 12.78 31.76
CA LYS A 329 0.72 13.56 32.93
C LYS A 329 -0.09 14.77 32.49
N PHE A 330 -1.32 14.88 32.97
CA PHE A 330 -2.18 16.04 32.73
C PHE A 330 -2.22 16.93 33.96
N TYR A 331 -2.11 18.24 33.75
CA TYR A 331 -2.19 19.26 34.79
C TYR A 331 -3.24 20.29 34.42
N ASN A 332 -3.95 20.79 35.44
CA ASN A 332 -5.02 21.77 35.25
C ASN A 332 -4.52 23.23 35.31
N SER A 333 -3.23 23.46 35.59
CA SER A 333 -2.62 24.80 35.59
C SER A 333 -1.11 24.72 35.35
N VAL A 334 -0.52 25.84 34.92
CA VAL A 334 0.94 25.95 34.76
C VAL A 334 1.66 25.74 36.10
N SER A 335 1.13 26.29 37.20
CA SER A 335 1.71 26.11 38.54
C SER A 335 1.68 24.65 39.00
N ALA A 336 0.59 23.92 38.72
CA ALA A 336 0.52 22.49 39.03
C ALA A 336 1.56 21.69 38.24
N ARG A 337 1.80 22.04 36.98
CA ARG A 337 2.87 21.44 36.16
C ARG A 337 4.26 21.74 36.71
N GLN A 338 4.54 22.98 37.12
CA GLN A 338 5.82 23.36 37.72
C GLN A 338 6.11 22.63 39.03
N LEU A 339 5.09 22.33 39.82
CA LEU A 339 5.19 21.58 41.07
C LEU A 339 5.10 20.04 40.89
N ASP A 340 5.03 19.56 39.63
CA ASP A 340 4.77 18.16 39.27
C ASP A 340 3.61 17.52 40.06
N ASN A 341 2.47 18.23 40.14
CA ASN A 341 1.24 17.78 40.78
C ASN A 341 0.15 17.45 39.74
N PRO A 342 0.21 16.29 39.05
CA PRO A 342 -0.70 15.95 37.96
C PRO A 342 -2.13 15.64 38.46
N ALA A 343 -3.12 16.08 37.70
CA ALA A 343 -4.53 15.73 37.90
C ALA A 343 -4.87 14.32 37.38
N LEU A 344 -4.11 13.83 36.41
CA LEU A 344 -4.20 12.48 35.85
C LEU A 344 -2.79 12.03 35.43
N SER A 345 -2.39 10.81 35.77
CA SER A 345 -1.13 10.22 35.31
C SER A 345 -1.33 8.76 34.93
N TYR A 346 -0.76 8.36 33.79
CA TYR A 346 -0.82 6.99 33.29
C TYR A 346 0.52 6.61 32.65
N THR A 347 1.00 5.41 32.95
CA THR A 347 2.24 4.84 32.41
C THR A 347 1.94 3.47 31.81
N ILE A 348 2.44 3.23 30.60
CA ILE A 348 2.38 1.94 29.92
C ILE A 348 3.76 1.58 29.35
N SER A 349 4.17 0.31 29.45
CA SER A 349 5.39 -0.15 28.77
C SER A 349 5.14 -0.25 27.27
N LEU A 350 6.16 0.01 26.45
CA LEU A 350 6.01 -0.07 25.00
C LEU A 350 5.70 -1.50 24.53
N SER A 351 6.20 -2.51 25.24
CA SER A 351 5.86 -3.91 25.01
C SER A 351 4.39 -4.24 25.27
N ALA A 352 3.78 -3.61 26.28
CA ALA A 352 2.35 -3.75 26.56
C ALA A 352 1.47 -2.94 25.60
N LEU A 353 2.00 -1.83 25.06
CA LEU A 353 1.33 -1.05 24.02
C LEU A 353 1.27 -1.83 22.69
N SER A 354 2.33 -2.56 22.32
CA SER A 354 2.42 -3.33 21.06
C SER A 354 2.07 -2.43 19.85
N ASP A 355 1.12 -2.87 19.03
CA ASP A 355 0.53 -2.20 17.87
C ASP A 355 -0.85 -1.58 18.19
N MET A 356 -1.21 -1.47 19.47
CA MET A 356 -2.50 -0.94 19.88
C MET A 356 -2.55 0.59 19.90
N ARG A 357 -3.76 1.13 19.72
CA ARG A 357 -4.03 2.57 19.77
C ARG A 357 -4.05 3.09 21.21
N LEU A 358 -3.16 4.03 21.55
CA LEU A 358 -3.22 4.82 22.79
C LEU A 358 -3.95 6.16 22.53
N GLY A 359 -5.26 6.16 22.76
CA GLY A 359 -6.13 7.32 22.57
C GLY A 359 -6.32 8.15 23.82
N ILE A 360 -6.50 9.45 23.66
CA ILE A 360 -6.97 10.38 24.69
C ILE A 360 -8.20 11.08 24.11
N THR A 361 -9.33 10.93 24.79
CA THR A 361 -10.60 11.54 24.41
C THR A 361 -11.21 12.24 25.62
N TYR A 362 -12.14 13.17 25.38
CA TYR A 362 -12.85 13.86 26.45
C TYR A 362 -14.31 13.44 26.44
N GLU A 363 -14.69 12.60 27.39
CA GLU A 363 -16.05 12.09 27.48
C GLU A 363 -16.95 13.04 28.29
N PRO A 364 -18.26 13.13 27.96
CA PRO A 364 -19.21 13.89 28.75
C PRO A 364 -19.24 13.45 30.22
N MET A 365 -19.38 14.41 31.12
CA MET A 365 -19.43 14.14 32.57
C MET A 365 -20.71 13.39 32.97
N SER A 366 -21.84 13.70 32.34
CA SER A 366 -23.16 13.13 32.64
C SER A 366 -23.89 12.65 31.37
N GLU A 367 -24.90 11.78 31.53
CA GLU A 367 -25.79 11.40 30.42
C GLU A 367 -26.53 12.61 29.84
N SER A 368 -26.85 13.62 30.65
CA SER A 368 -27.44 14.87 30.15
C SER A 368 -26.47 15.65 29.26
N ASP A 369 -25.18 15.69 29.61
CA ASP A 369 -24.16 16.33 28.76
C ASP A 369 -23.99 15.56 27.44
N ALA A 370 -24.01 14.21 27.51
CA ALA A 370 -23.93 13.35 26.33
C ALA A 370 -25.13 13.54 25.40
N GLN A 371 -26.35 13.55 25.96
CA GLN A 371 -27.58 13.78 25.21
C GLN A 371 -27.59 15.19 24.60
N ALA A 372 -27.15 16.21 25.34
CA ALA A 372 -27.04 17.56 24.82
C ALA A 372 -26.02 17.65 23.67
N LEU A 373 -24.84 17.03 23.81
CA LEU A 373 -23.83 17.00 22.75
C LEU A 373 -24.35 16.29 21.49
N GLU A 374 -25.06 15.18 21.65
CA GLU A 374 -25.70 14.46 20.53
C GLU A 374 -26.79 15.30 19.87
N ASN A 375 -27.63 16.00 20.65
CA ASN A 375 -28.61 16.93 20.11
C ASN A 375 -27.96 18.06 19.30
N PHE A 376 -26.78 18.55 19.72
CA PHE A 376 -26.03 19.53 18.95
C PHE A 376 -25.41 18.93 17.68
N ARG A 377 -24.94 17.68 17.74
CA ARG A 377 -24.42 16.94 16.58
C ARG A 377 -25.50 16.68 15.52
N GLU A 378 -26.74 16.47 15.96
CA GLU A 378 -27.92 16.34 15.09
C GLU A 378 -28.49 17.71 14.65
N SER A 379 -28.06 18.82 15.26
CA SER A 379 -28.48 20.16 14.88
C SER A 379 -27.59 20.75 13.78
N ASP A 380 -28.16 21.52 12.85
CA ASP A 380 -27.41 22.25 11.81
C ASP A 380 -26.62 23.47 12.37
N GLN A 381 -26.17 23.44 13.63
CA GLN A 381 -25.38 24.52 14.21
C GLN A 381 -23.90 24.41 13.82
N GLU A 382 -23.37 25.46 13.20
CA GLU A 382 -21.97 25.53 12.77
C GLU A 382 -20.96 25.68 13.93
N THR A 383 -21.44 25.98 15.15
CA THR A 383 -20.60 26.20 16.33
C THR A 383 -21.17 25.53 17.56
N LEU A 384 -20.35 24.79 18.29
CA LEU A 384 -20.73 24.15 19.55
C LEU A 384 -20.65 25.16 20.70
N PRO A 385 -21.70 25.32 21.55
CA PRO A 385 -21.63 26.18 22.73
C PRO A 385 -20.85 25.50 23.86
N VAL A 386 -19.52 25.51 23.77
CA VAL A 386 -18.61 24.76 24.65
C VAL A 386 -18.80 25.05 26.15
N TYR A 387 -19.23 26.26 26.52
CA TYR A 387 -19.48 26.63 27.93
C TYR A 387 -20.60 25.83 28.61
N LEU A 388 -21.43 25.12 27.86
CA LEU A 388 -22.52 24.30 28.40
C LEU A 388 -22.04 22.92 28.86
N PHE A 389 -20.84 22.50 28.49
CA PHE A 389 -20.38 21.12 28.69
C PHE A 389 -19.23 21.02 29.68
N ASN A 390 -19.31 20.02 30.54
CA ASN A 390 -18.17 19.54 31.33
C ASN A 390 -17.76 18.16 30.82
N LEU A 391 -16.47 18.00 30.54
CA LEU A 391 -15.90 16.75 30.04
C LEU A 391 -14.85 16.21 31.00
N LYS A 392 -14.63 14.90 30.98
CA LYS A 392 -13.54 14.23 31.70
C LYS A 392 -12.51 13.73 30.68
N PRO A 393 -11.20 13.94 30.91
CA PRO A 393 -10.16 13.33 30.08
C PRO A 393 -10.13 11.83 30.34
N VAL A 394 -10.13 11.02 29.29
CA VAL A 394 -10.11 9.56 29.35
C VAL A 394 -9.00 9.02 28.45
N ILE A 395 -8.09 8.27 29.05
CA ILE A 395 -7.02 7.56 28.34
C ILE A 395 -7.52 6.15 28.03
N LYS A 396 -7.52 5.79 26.75
CA LYS A 396 -7.98 4.50 26.24
C LYS A 396 -6.85 3.75 25.56
N LEU A 397 -6.79 2.44 25.80
CA LEU A 397 -6.03 1.50 24.99
C LEU A 397 -7.05 0.77 24.13
N GLU A 398 -6.97 0.97 22.81
CA GLU A 398 -8.08 0.72 21.90
C GLU A 398 -9.34 1.47 22.35
N ASP A 399 -10.38 0.74 22.75
CA ASP A 399 -11.63 1.26 23.30
C ASP A 399 -11.74 1.03 24.82
N THR A 400 -10.72 0.39 25.43
CA THR A 400 -10.70 0.07 26.86
C THR A 400 -10.19 1.26 27.67
N VAL A 401 -10.98 1.71 28.65
CA VAL A 401 -10.61 2.81 29.54
C VAL A 401 -9.51 2.38 30.51
N MET A 402 -8.34 3.03 30.43
CA MET A 402 -7.19 2.74 31.28
C MET A 402 -7.09 3.71 32.46
N ALA A 403 -7.40 4.98 32.23
CA ALA A 403 -7.39 6.00 33.27
C ALA A 403 -8.35 7.14 32.90
N GLN A 404 -8.94 7.80 33.90
CA GLN A 404 -9.84 8.94 33.70
C GLN A 404 -9.58 10.02 34.74
N GLY A 405 -9.67 11.28 34.33
CA GLY A 405 -9.54 12.45 35.20
C GLY A 405 -10.89 12.94 35.74
N LYS A 406 -10.83 14.07 36.46
CA LYS A 406 -12.03 14.78 36.92
C LYS A 406 -12.64 15.64 35.81
N ALA A 407 -13.89 16.04 35.99
CA ALA A 407 -14.58 16.92 35.07
C ALA A 407 -13.92 18.31 34.99
N ILE A 408 -13.81 18.84 33.78
CA ILE A 408 -13.27 20.14 33.43
C ILE A 408 -14.19 20.75 32.36
N GLY A 409 -14.40 22.07 32.39
CA GLY A 409 -15.21 22.74 31.37
C GLY A 409 -14.63 22.58 29.97
N MET A 410 -15.47 22.29 28.98
CA MET A 410 -15.05 22.17 27.58
C MET A 410 -14.49 23.49 27.05
N GLY A 411 -13.45 23.40 26.22
CA GLY A 411 -12.74 24.53 25.66
C GLY A 411 -11.71 25.17 26.58
N GLN A 412 -11.53 24.68 27.82
CA GLN A 412 -10.46 25.16 28.71
C GLN A 412 -9.11 24.55 28.32
N PRO A 413 -7.98 25.25 28.57
CA PRO A 413 -6.66 24.67 28.37
C PRO A 413 -6.33 23.63 29.43
N GLN A 414 -5.69 22.53 29.01
CA GLN A 414 -5.10 21.53 29.88
C GLN A 414 -3.64 21.29 29.46
N TYR A 415 -2.75 21.09 30.44
CA TYR A 415 -1.32 20.97 30.16
C TYR A 415 -0.90 19.51 30.20
N LEU A 416 -0.32 19.02 29.10
CA LEU A 416 0.15 17.64 28.98
C LEU A 416 1.68 17.59 29.02
N THR A 417 2.21 16.74 29.89
CA THR A 417 3.62 16.32 29.86
C THR A 417 3.68 14.86 29.41
N LEU A 418 4.37 14.63 28.30
CA LEU A 418 4.70 13.31 27.78
C LEU A 418 6.13 12.96 28.18
N ILE A 419 6.31 11.80 28.79
CA ILE A 419 7.62 11.29 29.20
C ILE A 419 7.87 9.97 28.51
N LEU A 420 8.92 9.92 27.69
CA LEU A 420 9.43 8.69 27.10
C LEU A 420 10.64 8.23 27.91
N LYS A 421 10.56 7.04 28.52
CA LYS A 421 11.58 6.51 29.41
C LYS A 421 12.20 5.25 28.82
N ASP A 422 13.53 5.22 28.81
CA ASP A 422 14.35 4.04 28.51
C ASP A 422 15.03 3.52 29.80
N PRO A 423 15.74 2.37 29.77
CA PRO A 423 16.40 1.79 30.95
C PRO A 423 17.44 2.69 31.65
N HIS A 424 17.92 3.74 31.00
CA HIS A 424 19.00 4.59 31.48
C HIS A 424 18.57 6.03 31.77
N GLN A 425 17.56 6.54 31.09
CA GLN A 425 17.19 7.96 31.12
C GLN A 425 15.71 8.16 30.75
N SER A 426 15.24 9.40 30.94
CA SER A 426 13.90 9.84 30.54
C SER A 426 13.96 11.13 29.75
N HIS A 427 13.14 11.23 28.71
CA HIS A 427 12.94 12.42 27.91
C HIS A 427 11.52 12.94 28.12
N GLN A 428 11.37 14.24 28.39
CA GLN A 428 10.07 14.88 28.62
C GLN A 428 9.79 15.98 27.62
N ALA A 429 8.54 16.06 27.16
CA ALA A 429 8.02 17.08 26.27
C ALA A 429 6.75 17.64 26.88
N ASN A 430 6.63 18.96 26.87
CA ASN A 430 5.47 19.67 27.40
C ASN A 430 4.65 20.22 26.24
N THR A 431 3.34 20.17 26.36
CA THR A 431 2.41 20.77 25.41
C THR A 431 1.13 21.22 26.14
N THR A 432 0.29 21.96 25.42
CA THR A 432 -1.01 22.41 25.89
C THR A 432 -2.05 21.84 24.93
N VAL A 433 -3.08 21.22 25.47
CA VAL A 433 -4.23 20.69 24.74
C VAL A 433 -5.49 21.40 25.21
N THR A 434 -6.54 21.35 24.42
CA THR A 434 -7.85 21.91 24.78
C THR A 434 -8.77 20.80 25.26
N VAL A 435 -9.53 21.05 26.32
CA VAL A 435 -10.56 20.11 26.80
C VAL A 435 -11.62 19.96 25.70
N GLY A 436 -11.69 18.78 25.10
CA GLY A 436 -12.49 18.49 23.91
C GLY A 436 -11.67 18.01 22.71
N ASP A 437 -10.35 18.11 22.74
CA ASP A 437 -9.51 17.57 21.66
C ASP A 437 -9.63 16.04 21.54
N GLU A 438 -9.67 15.51 20.32
CA GLU A 438 -9.45 14.07 20.09
C GLU A 438 -7.98 13.85 19.76
N LEU A 439 -7.31 12.95 20.47
CA LEU A 439 -5.84 12.80 20.46
C LEU A 439 -5.43 11.32 20.39
N VAL A 440 -4.40 11.02 19.62
CA VAL A 440 -3.70 9.73 19.63
C VAL A 440 -2.22 9.94 19.86
N VAL A 441 -1.66 9.17 20.79
CA VAL A 441 -0.22 9.11 21.04
C VAL A 441 0.39 8.07 20.10
N GLY A 442 0.92 8.53 18.97
CA GLY A 442 1.53 7.69 17.95
C GLY A 442 2.97 7.34 18.30
N VAL A 443 3.20 6.14 18.84
CA VAL A 443 4.54 5.67 19.24
C VAL A 443 5.15 4.82 18.12
N ASN A 444 6.37 5.15 17.71
CA ASN A 444 7.22 4.28 16.93
C ASN A 444 8.20 3.57 17.88
N ALA A 445 7.98 2.27 18.07
CA ALA A 445 8.73 1.44 19.01
C ALA A 445 10.06 0.88 18.46
N GLY A 446 10.52 1.30 17.27
CA GLY A 446 11.78 0.80 16.69
C GLY A 446 11.68 0.41 15.22
N GLY A 447 10.75 1.02 14.50
CA GLY A 447 10.42 0.75 13.11
C GLY A 447 8.92 0.54 12.94
N THR A 448 8.29 1.25 12.01
CA THR A 448 6.92 0.99 11.55
C THR A 448 6.96 0.50 10.11
N THR A 449 6.34 -0.64 9.82
CA THR A 449 6.33 -1.20 8.47
C THR A 449 5.03 -0.87 7.72
N LEU A 450 5.10 -0.80 6.40
CA LEU A 450 3.90 -0.63 5.56
C LEU A 450 2.88 -1.77 5.77
N SER A 451 3.35 -2.98 6.10
CA SER A 451 2.48 -4.12 6.42
C SER A 451 1.70 -3.95 7.72
N GLN A 452 2.19 -3.16 8.68
CA GLN A 452 1.42 -2.80 9.88
C GLN A 452 0.30 -1.83 9.54
N VAL A 453 0.60 -0.81 8.74
CA VAL A 453 -0.40 0.17 8.26
C VAL A 453 -1.53 -0.57 7.53
N GLN A 454 -1.19 -1.43 6.57
CA GLN A 454 -2.18 -2.18 5.79
C GLN A 454 -3.00 -3.13 6.67
N ARG A 455 -2.34 -3.88 7.57
CA ARG A 455 -3.05 -4.77 8.49
C ARG A 455 -4.05 -4.01 9.35
N ARG A 456 -3.65 -2.87 9.92
CA ARG A 456 -4.52 -2.08 10.79
C ARG A 456 -5.76 -1.62 10.03
N MET A 457 -5.58 -1.18 8.79
CA MET A 457 -6.66 -0.81 7.88
C MET A 457 -7.61 -1.97 7.57
N ASP A 458 -7.08 -3.17 7.31
CA ASP A 458 -7.88 -4.33 6.95
C ASP A 458 -8.67 -4.89 8.14
N THR A 459 -8.23 -4.61 9.36
CA THR A 459 -8.74 -5.23 10.59
C THR A 459 -9.62 -4.31 11.44
N VAL A 460 -9.45 -2.98 11.35
CA VAL A 460 -10.15 -2.00 12.16
C VAL A 460 -10.78 -0.92 11.29
N ASP A 461 -12.02 -0.55 11.59
CA ASP A 461 -12.76 0.48 10.86
C ASP A 461 -12.04 1.85 10.95
N PRO A 462 -11.53 2.38 9.82
CA PRO A 462 -10.76 3.63 9.79
C PRO A 462 -11.61 4.89 9.98
N TYR A 463 -12.95 4.78 10.08
CA TYR A 463 -13.87 5.92 10.02
C TYR A 463 -14.15 6.60 11.38
N THR A 464 -13.65 6.06 12.49
CA THR A 464 -13.70 6.77 13.78
C THR A 464 -12.59 7.82 13.84
N ALA A 465 -12.81 8.93 14.57
CA ALA A 465 -11.80 9.99 14.70
C ALA A 465 -10.50 9.45 15.34
N ALA A 466 -10.60 8.65 16.40
CA ALA A 466 -9.45 8.02 17.05
C ALA A 466 -8.68 7.09 16.11
N GLU A 467 -9.38 6.20 15.39
CA GLU A 467 -8.71 5.25 14.49
C GLU A 467 -8.07 5.96 13.30
N ASN A 468 -8.74 6.98 12.77
CA ASN A 468 -8.22 7.82 11.71
C ASN A 468 -6.89 8.50 12.09
N LEU A 469 -6.80 9.02 13.32
CA LEU A 469 -5.57 9.62 13.86
C LEU A 469 -4.48 8.56 14.11
N HIS A 470 -4.85 7.35 14.53
CA HIS A 470 -3.91 6.25 14.71
C HIS A 470 -3.31 5.77 13.38
N LEU A 471 -4.14 5.61 12.34
CA LEU A 471 -3.68 5.29 10.99
C LEU A 471 -2.79 6.41 10.44
N THR A 472 -3.10 7.67 10.72
CA THR A 472 -2.23 8.81 10.38
C THR A 472 -0.86 8.66 11.05
N ALA A 473 -0.83 8.25 12.31
CA ALA A 473 0.42 8.00 13.02
C ALA A 473 1.26 6.87 12.42
N LEU A 474 0.63 5.72 12.14
CA LEU A 474 1.32 4.59 11.52
C LEU A 474 1.84 4.96 10.13
N HIS A 475 1.05 5.70 9.35
CA HIS A 475 1.44 6.16 8.02
C HIS A 475 2.65 7.10 8.06
N PHE A 476 2.57 8.14 8.92
CA PHE A 476 3.68 9.07 9.14
C PHE A 476 4.97 8.36 9.51
N TRP A 477 4.92 7.42 10.48
CA TRP A 477 6.11 6.73 10.93
C TRP A 477 6.69 5.78 9.88
N ALA A 478 5.85 5.07 9.13
CA ALA A 478 6.31 4.18 8.08
C ALA A 478 6.95 4.95 6.92
N GLU A 479 6.37 6.09 6.55
CA GLU A 479 6.91 6.99 5.53
C GLU A 479 8.24 7.57 6.00
N HIS A 480 8.28 8.11 7.22
CA HIS A 480 9.50 8.67 7.80
C HIS A 480 10.64 7.64 7.92
N ASP A 481 10.35 6.41 8.37
CA ASP A 481 11.37 5.35 8.48
C ASP A 481 11.92 4.93 7.12
N PHE A 482 11.07 4.86 6.10
CA PHE A 482 11.46 4.50 4.75
C PHE A 482 12.43 5.55 4.15
N PHE A 483 12.09 6.83 4.28
CA PHE A 483 12.94 7.90 3.78
C PHE A 483 14.25 8.01 4.54
N ASP A 484 14.24 7.85 5.86
CA ASP A 484 15.46 7.84 6.66
C ASP A 484 16.43 6.73 6.23
N GLU A 485 15.92 5.57 5.81
CA GLU A 485 16.76 4.46 5.32
C GLU A 485 17.42 4.79 3.97
N ILE A 486 16.67 5.39 3.05
CA ILE A 486 17.23 5.83 1.76
C ILE A 486 18.31 6.89 1.97
N SER A 487 18.01 7.92 2.77
CA SER A 487 18.99 8.96 3.07
C SER A 487 20.23 8.38 3.77
N ALA A 488 20.07 7.36 4.62
CA ALA A 488 21.21 6.76 5.32
C ALA A 488 22.13 5.99 4.38
N GLN A 489 21.57 5.23 3.43
CA GLN A 489 22.33 4.60 2.36
C GLN A 489 23.11 5.64 1.56
N TYR A 490 22.46 6.74 1.19
CA TYR A 490 23.09 7.83 0.44
C TYR A 490 24.29 8.43 1.20
N TYR A 491 24.09 8.83 2.45
CA TYR A 491 25.16 9.43 3.26
C TYR A 491 26.21 8.42 3.75
N GLY A 492 26.06 7.12 3.44
CA GLY A 492 26.95 6.06 3.89
C GLY A 492 26.97 5.91 5.41
N VAL A 493 25.85 6.22 6.07
CA VAL A 493 25.69 6.13 7.52
C VAL A 493 24.86 4.90 7.88
N ARG A 494 25.05 4.37 9.09
CA ARG A 494 24.16 3.38 9.69
C ARG A 494 23.25 4.07 10.69
N ARG A 495 21.95 3.83 10.56
CA ARG A 495 20.92 4.41 11.43
C ARG A 495 20.07 3.35 12.11
N GLU A 496 19.67 3.61 13.34
CA GLU A 496 18.68 2.79 14.05
C GLU A 496 17.63 3.67 14.73
N ARG A 497 16.34 3.32 14.50
CA ARG A 497 15.21 3.97 15.13
C ARG A 497 15.17 3.61 16.61
N MET A 498 15.32 4.62 17.47
CA MET A 498 15.00 4.51 18.89
C MET A 498 13.53 4.88 19.11
N PRO A 499 12.92 4.46 20.24
CA PRO A 499 11.57 4.86 20.58
C PRO A 499 11.33 6.35 20.37
N SER A 500 10.30 6.64 19.58
CA SER A 500 9.93 7.96 19.08
C SER A 500 8.42 8.12 19.22
N VAL A 501 7.93 9.36 19.36
CA VAL A 501 6.53 9.61 19.68
C VAL A 501 6.05 10.96 19.15
N GLY A 502 4.85 10.95 18.59
CA GLY A 502 4.13 12.13 18.14
C GLY A 502 2.71 12.17 18.69
N LEU A 503 2.12 13.36 18.70
CA LEU A 503 0.72 13.58 19.01
C LEU A 503 -0.03 13.86 17.71
N PHE A 504 -1.07 13.07 17.47
CA PHE A 504 -1.92 13.15 16.30
C PHE A 504 -3.30 13.58 16.78
N SER A 505 -3.81 14.70 16.31
CA SER A 505 -4.96 15.34 16.95
C SER A 505 -5.97 15.90 15.97
N SER A 506 -7.23 15.95 16.41
CA SER A 506 -8.26 16.83 15.88
C SER A 506 -8.57 17.89 16.93
N PRO A 507 -7.92 19.07 16.86
CA PRO A 507 -8.02 20.08 17.90
C PRO A 507 -9.34 20.86 17.83
N LEU A 508 -9.91 21.14 18.99
CA LEU A 508 -11.08 22.01 19.16
C LEU A 508 -10.65 23.48 19.12
N SER A 509 -11.03 24.21 18.07
CA SER A 509 -10.81 25.66 17.99
C SER A 509 -11.88 26.40 18.79
N VAL A 510 -11.45 27.16 19.81
CA VAL A 510 -12.35 27.83 20.76
C VAL A 510 -12.36 29.34 20.57
N SER A 511 -13.55 29.94 20.57
CA SER A 511 -13.74 31.39 20.62
C SER A 511 -14.00 31.85 22.06
N TYR A 512 -13.32 32.92 22.47
CA TYR A 512 -13.42 33.48 23.83
C TYR A 512 -14.07 34.86 23.80
N PHE A 513 -14.92 35.14 24.78
CA PHE A 513 -15.50 36.46 25.02
C PHE A 513 -15.27 36.86 26.47
N PHE A 514 -14.53 37.94 26.70
CA PHE A 514 -14.05 38.35 28.04
C PHE A 514 -13.35 37.20 28.82
N GLY A 515 -12.57 36.36 28.12
CA GLY A 515 -11.85 35.23 28.72
C GLY A 515 -12.69 33.97 28.99
N ILE A 516 -13.98 33.99 28.65
CA ILE A 516 -14.87 32.82 28.79
C ILE A 516 -15.00 32.13 27.44
N ALA A 517 -14.72 30.83 27.38
CA ALA A 517 -14.92 29.99 26.20
C ALA A 517 -16.42 30.00 25.83
N ARG A 518 -16.78 30.32 24.58
CA ARG A 518 -18.19 30.47 24.15
C ARG A 518 -18.57 29.55 23.00
N GLY A 519 -17.75 29.48 21.97
CA GLY A 519 -17.99 28.64 20.80
C GLY A 519 -16.81 27.71 20.55
N GLY A 520 -17.08 26.53 20.01
CA GLY A 520 -16.08 25.54 19.61
C GLY A 520 -16.37 24.98 18.23
N VAL A 521 -15.32 24.77 17.43
CA VAL A 521 -15.40 24.16 16.10
C VAL A 521 -14.16 23.29 15.88
N TYR A 522 -14.33 22.08 15.35
CA TYR A 522 -13.21 21.29 14.85
C TYR A 522 -12.89 21.75 13.42
N ARG A 523 -11.74 22.42 13.26
CA ARG A 523 -11.34 23.06 11.99
C ARG A 523 -10.22 22.34 11.27
N GLY A 524 -9.70 21.24 11.80
CA GLY A 524 -8.52 20.64 11.20
C GLY A 524 -8.00 19.41 11.90
N ARG A 525 -6.84 18.98 11.43
CA ARG A 525 -6.02 17.93 12.01
C ARG A 525 -4.59 18.44 12.15
N GLN A 526 -3.91 17.93 13.15
CA GLN A 526 -2.53 18.30 13.46
C GLN A 526 -1.69 17.07 13.77
N VAL A 527 -0.47 17.07 13.25
CA VAL A 527 0.60 16.14 13.61
C VAL A 527 1.70 16.92 14.30
N ASP A 528 2.10 16.47 15.49
CA ASP A 528 3.13 17.15 16.28
C ASP A 528 4.08 16.11 16.87
N VAL A 529 5.23 15.90 16.22
CA VAL A 529 6.25 14.95 16.65
C VAL A 529 7.05 15.53 17.81
N LYS A 530 6.87 14.93 18.99
CA LYS A 530 7.57 15.33 20.22
C LYS A 530 8.99 14.80 20.25
N PHE A 531 9.18 13.53 19.92
CA PHE A 531 10.49 12.91 19.85
C PHE A 531 10.65 12.08 18.58
N ASN A 532 11.72 12.38 17.87
CA ASN A 532 12.27 11.56 16.80
C ASN A 532 13.72 11.27 17.19
N HIS A 533 13.96 10.09 17.74
CA HIS A 533 15.26 9.64 18.23
C HIS A 533 15.92 8.71 17.22
N GLN A 534 17.12 9.10 16.78
CA GLN A 534 17.90 8.36 15.80
C GLN A 534 19.30 8.06 16.35
N VAL A 535 19.68 6.78 16.32
CA VAL A 535 21.08 6.39 16.44
C VAL A 535 21.70 6.54 15.06
N VAL A 536 22.83 7.24 14.95
CA VAL A 536 23.51 7.42 13.66
C VAL A 536 25.02 7.35 13.83
N VAL A 537 25.66 6.47 13.07
CA VAL A 537 27.11 6.35 13.00
C VAL A 537 27.56 6.30 11.54
N SER A 538 28.77 6.78 11.27
CA SER A 538 29.41 6.51 9.98
C SER A 538 29.67 5.01 9.83
N ALA A 539 29.34 4.43 8.67
CA ALA A 539 29.57 3.00 8.40
C ALA A 539 31.06 2.66 8.21
N SER A 540 31.89 3.67 7.90
CA SER A 540 33.33 3.53 7.64
C SER A 540 34.14 4.70 8.22
N SER A 541 35.45 4.50 8.38
CA SER A 541 36.37 5.54 8.82
C SER A 541 36.63 6.64 7.78
N SER A 542 36.17 6.47 6.53
CA SER A 542 36.36 7.45 5.45
C SER A 542 35.23 8.48 5.31
N ALA A 543 34.06 8.26 5.94
CA ALA A 543 32.99 9.25 5.95
C ALA A 543 33.25 10.31 7.03
N SER A 544 33.22 11.59 6.65
CA SER A 544 33.53 12.72 7.56
C SER A 544 32.43 12.92 8.59
N VAL A 545 32.76 13.55 9.74
CA VAL A 545 31.76 13.96 10.76
C VAL A 545 30.64 14.79 10.13
N ASP A 546 30.94 15.53 9.08
CA ASP A 546 29.98 16.35 8.33
C ASP A 546 28.88 15.51 7.67
N THR A 547 29.17 14.29 7.18
CA THR A 547 28.15 13.42 6.55
C THR A 547 27.02 13.05 7.50
N ARG A 548 27.35 12.68 8.75
CA ARG A 548 26.35 12.39 9.80
C ARG A 548 25.51 13.63 10.14
N VAL A 549 26.14 14.79 10.22
CA VAL A 549 25.45 16.06 10.51
C VAL A 549 24.51 16.43 9.36
N GLN A 550 24.94 16.25 8.10
CA GLN A 550 24.12 16.48 6.92
C GLN A 550 22.94 15.51 6.81
N PHE A 551 23.15 14.22 7.11
CA PHE A 551 22.07 13.24 7.22
C PHE A 551 21.00 13.71 8.22
N MET A 552 21.42 14.03 9.46
CA MET A 552 20.50 14.49 10.51
C MET A 552 19.72 15.76 10.12
N GLN A 553 20.35 16.68 9.40
CA GLN A 553 19.67 17.86 8.90
C GLN A 553 18.61 17.51 7.86
N ASP A 554 18.94 16.59 6.95
CA ASP A 554 18.08 16.22 5.85
C ASP A 554 16.81 15.52 6.32
N ILE A 555 16.97 14.50 7.18
CA ILE A 555 15.84 13.77 7.76
C ILE A 555 14.99 14.65 8.68
N GLY A 556 15.57 15.71 9.28
CA GLY A 556 14.82 16.66 10.09
C GLY A 556 13.93 17.58 9.26
N ILE A 557 14.45 18.12 8.15
CA ILE A 557 13.66 18.91 7.19
C ILE A 557 12.54 18.06 6.61
N HIS A 558 12.86 16.80 6.32
CA HIS A 558 11.90 15.84 5.82
C HIS A 558 10.80 15.56 6.84
N GLY A 559 11.16 15.16 8.06
CA GLY A 559 10.20 14.87 9.11
C GLY A 559 9.22 16.03 9.33
N SER A 560 9.74 17.27 9.40
CA SER A 560 8.90 18.48 9.52
C SER A 560 7.93 18.64 8.35
N TYR A 561 8.37 18.41 7.12
CA TYR A 561 7.49 18.46 5.96
C TYR A 561 6.40 17.37 5.98
N LEU A 562 6.77 16.14 6.38
CA LEU A 562 5.84 15.01 6.50
C LEU A 562 4.72 15.28 7.51
N GLU A 563 4.97 16.07 8.56
CA GLU A 563 3.92 16.40 9.54
C GLU A 563 2.74 17.14 8.90
N SER A 564 2.97 17.93 7.84
CA SER A 564 1.88 18.53 7.06
C SER A 564 1.45 17.65 5.88
N SER A 565 2.40 17.10 5.13
CA SER A 565 2.08 16.39 3.89
C SER A 565 1.34 15.09 4.15
N VAL A 566 1.60 14.37 5.24
CA VAL A 566 0.90 13.13 5.58
C VAL A 566 -0.62 13.35 5.67
N LEU A 567 -1.05 14.51 6.16
CA LEU A 567 -2.46 14.89 6.22
C LEU A 567 -3.00 15.21 4.83
N GLU A 568 -2.24 15.94 4.00
CA GLU A 568 -2.63 16.21 2.62
C GLU A 568 -2.77 14.93 1.80
N GLN A 569 -1.84 14.01 2.03
CA GLN A 569 -1.80 12.70 1.43
C GLN A 569 -3.01 11.87 1.86
N LEU A 570 -3.25 11.69 3.15
CA LEU A 570 -4.34 10.86 3.62
C LEU A 570 -5.71 11.44 3.28
N PHE A 571 -5.89 12.74 3.41
CA PHE A 571 -7.21 13.36 3.25
C PHE A 571 -7.46 13.95 1.86
N ASP A 572 -6.61 13.64 0.87
CA ASP A 572 -6.76 14.15 -0.50
C ASP A 572 -6.88 15.69 -0.56
N TYR A 573 -6.09 16.39 0.25
CA TYR A 573 -5.93 17.83 0.06
C TYR A 573 -4.92 18.11 -1.06
N TYR A 574 -4.97 19.32 -1.62
CA TYR A 574 -3.92 19.78 -2.53
C TYR A 574 -2.62 19.96 -1.76
N GLU A 575 -1.51 19.67 -2.43
CA GLU A 575 -0.20 19.67 -1.81
C GLU A 575 0.25 21.08 -1.42
N GLY A 576 0.99 21.12 -0.32
CA GLY A 576 1.48 22.35 0.27
C GLY A 576 0.44 23.10 1.09
N ARG A 577 -0.83 22.65 1.17
CA ARG A 577 -1.92 23.28 1.96
C ARG A 577 -1.60 23.36 3.46
N GLY A 578 -0.97 22.33 4.01
CA GLY A 578 -0.64 22.21 5.41
C GLY A 578 0.53 23.09 5.82
N LEU A 579 0.51 23.54 7.07
CA LEU A 579 1.52 24.39 7.67
C LEU A 579 2.51 23.53 8.44
N SER A 580 3.75 23.42 7.98
CA SER A 580 4.90 22.91 8.75
C SER A 580 6.04 23.93 8.70
N THR A 581 7.05 23.81 9.55
CA THR A 581 8.24 24.68 9.50
C THR A 581 8.87 24.68 8.11
N THR A 582 8.98 23.50 7.49
CA THR A 582 9.54 23.34 6.14
C THR A 582 8.67 24.04 5.10
N GLN A 583 7.34 23.87 5.16
CA GLN A 583 6.43 24.53 4.22
C GLN A 583 6.41 26.06 4.42
N ILE A 584 6.45 26.55 5.66
CA ILE A 584 6.47 27.99 5.96
C ILE A 584 7.75 28.65 5.42
N LEU A 585 8.90 27.98 5.53
CA LEU A 585 10.15 28.47 4.93
C LEU A 585 10.07 28.47 3.40
N ALA A 586 9.44 27.46 2.78
CA ALA A 586 9.20 27.44 1.34
C ALA A 586 8.27 28.59 0.91
N ASP A 587 7.19 28.86 1.65
CA ASP A 587 6.28 29.97 1.40
C ASP A 587 6.98 31.33 1.53
N ALA A 588 7.86 31.48 2.53
CA ALA A 588 8.65 32.70 2.71
C ALA A 588 9.55 32.96 1.50
N ASN A 589 10.23 31.92 0.99
CA ASN A 589 11.03 32.02 -0.24
C ASN A 589 10.17 32.42 -1.45
N ALA A 590 9.00 31.79 -1.62
CA ALA A 590 8.07 32.11 -2.72
C ALA A 590 7.52 33.54 -2.65
N GLN A 591 7.41 34.12 -1.44
CA GLN A 591 7.02 35.51 -1.21
C GLN A 591 8.20 36.49 -1.26
N ASN A 592 9.41 36.04 -1.65
CA ASN A 592 10.65 36.81 -1.64
C ASN A 592 10.95 37.44 -0.27
N ILE A 593 10.62 36.74 0.82
CA ILE A 593 10.98 37.13 2.18
C ILE A 593 12.36 36.53 2.48
N PRO A 594 13.37 37.34 2.87
CA PRO A 594 14.69 36.82 3.21
C PRO A 594 14.66 35.76 4.31
N ILE A 595 15.35 34.65 4.09
CA ILE A 595 15.55 33.60 5.09
C ILE A 595 16.96 33.73 5.63
N TYR A 596 17.08 33.97 6.94
CA TYR A 596 18.34 34.17 7.63
C TYR A 596 18.81 32.90 8.33
N THR A 597 20.13 32.68 8.35
CA THR A 597 20.79 31.77 9.28
C THR A 597 21.52 32.59 10.33
N ILE A 598 21.00 32.58 11.56
CA ILE A 598 21.49 33.33 12.70
C ILE A 598 22.51 32.49 13.46
N THR A 599 23.68 33.05 13.67
CA THR A 599 24.80 32.50 14.45
C THR A 599 25.19 33.52 15.55
N PRO A 600 26.02 33.12 16.53
CA PRO A 600 26.58 34.07 17.47
C PRO A 600 27.31 35.26 16.81
N ASP A 601 27.88 35.06 15.61
CA ASP A 601 28.71 36.06 14.93
C ASP A 601 27.90 37.12 14.17
N ASN A 602 26.67 36.81 13.75
CA ASN A 602 25.87 37.68 12.89
C ASN A 602 24.56 38.17 13.51
N ILE A 603 24.21 37.71 14.72
CA ILE A 603 22.95 38.04 15.38
C ILE A 603 22.73 39.55 15.50
N ASP A 604 23.74 40.33 15.88
CA ASP A 604 23.62 41.79 16.06
C ASP A 604 23.27 42.53 14.75
N GLN A 605 23.64 41.96 13.60
CA GLN A 605 23.36 42.53 12.27
C GLN A 605 21.94 42.18 11.80
N ILE A 606 21.44 40.99 12.16
CA ILE A 606 20.15 40.45 11.72
C ILE A 606 19.02 40.86 12.68
N TRP A 607 19.30 40.97 13.97
CA TRP A 607 18.31 41.24 15.03
C TRP A 607 17.40 42.45 14.76
N PRO A 608 17.90 43.61 14.26
CA PRO A 608 17.05 44.76 13.96
C PRO A 608 16.10 44.54 12.78
N ARG A 609 16.37 43.55 11.91
CA ARG A 609 15.57 43.23 10.72
C ARG A 609 14.40 42.29 11.02
N LEU A 610 14.50 41.50 12.11
CA LEU A 610 13.52 40.48 12.47
C LEU A 610 12.20 41.08 12.96
N ARG A 611 11.15 40.85 12.17
CA ARG A 611 9.75 41.23 12.43
C ARG A 611 8.92 39.97 12.74
N VAL A 612 9.27 39.33 13.86
CA VAL A 612 8.61 38.14 14.43
C VAL A 612 8.25 38.41 15.89
N SER A 613 7.38 37.58 16.47
CA SER A 613 6.93 37.76 17.85
C SER A 613 8.02 37.65 18.92
N ALA A 614 7.68 38.13 20.12
CA ALA A 614 8.57 38.13 21.27
C ALA A 614 8.92 36.72 21.77
N GLU A 615 8.01 35.75 21.61
CA GLU A 615 8.26 34.34 21.94
C GLU A 615 9.41 33.80 21.07
N VAL A 616 9.29 33.94 19.75
CA VAL A 616 10.30 33.49 18.79
C VAL A 616 11.65 34.18 19.04
N LYS A 617 11.65 35.48 19.35
CA LYS A 617 12.87 36.22 19.73
C LYS A 617 13.54 35.62 20.98
N THR A 618 12.76 35.23 21.97
CA THR A 618 13.28 34.61 23.20
C THR A 618 13.93 33.25 22.87
N ASP A 619 13.30 32.45 22.02
CA ASP A 619 13.84 31.16 21.60
C ASP A 619 15.14 31.30 20.80
N ILE A 620 15.25 32.31 19.92
CA ILE A 620 16.49 32.63 19.21
C ILE A 620 17.61 32.97 20.21
N GLN A 621 17.36 33.86 21.17
CA GLN A 621 18.38 34.25 22.15
C GLN A 621 18.86 33.06 22.98
N ASN A 622 17.94 32.21 23.44
CA ASN A 622 18.25 31.01 24.20
C ASN A 622 19.09 30.03 23.36
N ALA A 623 18.72 29.83 22.10
CA ALA A 623 19.44 28.95 21.18
C ALA A 623 20.87 29.43 20.91
N ILE A 624 21.03 30.70 20.53
CA ILE A 624 22.35 31.28 20.27
C ILE A 624 23.21 31.27 21.54
N GLY A 625 22.62 31.53 22.71
CA GLY A 625 23.31 31.51 24.00
C GLY A 625 23.93 30.16 24.39
N ILE A 626 23.43 29.06 23.84
CA ILE A 626 24.00 27.70 24.04
C ILE A 626 24.81 27.20 22.83
N GLY A 627 25.13 28.09 21.88
CA GLY A 627 25.95 27.77 20.70
C GLY A 627 25.21 27.07 19.55
N HIS A 628 23.87 27.08 19.56
CA HIS A 628 23.07 26.61 18.44
C HIS A 628 22.98 27.66 17.33
N VAL A 629 22.46 27.24 16.17
CA VAL A 629 22.18 28.08 15.00
C VAL A 629 20.68 28.11 14.75
N VAL A 630 20.14 29.25 14.29
CA VAL A 630 18.72 29.39 13.97
C VAL A 630 18.50 29.73 12.51
N ILE A 631 17.56 29.05 11.83
CA ILE A 631 17.08 29.44 10.50
C ILE A 631 15.65 29.98 10.61
N ILE A 632 15.40 31.17 10.07
CA ILE A 632 14.12 31.88 10.22
C ILE A 632 13.88 32.88 9.08
N PRO A 633 12.63 33.09 8.61
CA PRO A 633 12.33 34.21 7.71
C PRO A 633 12.44 35.56 8.43
N GLU A 634 12.73 36.63 7.69
CA GLU A 634 12.85 37.98 8.23
C GLU A 634 11.60 38.44 8.99
N ARG A 635 10.42 37.99 8.56
CA ARG A 635 9.14 38.37 9.13
C ARG A 635 8.15 37.20 9.10
N GLU A 636 7.10 37.31 9.90
CA GLU A 636 5.94 36.41 9.85
C GLU A 636 5.33 36.37 8.44
N ILE A 637 4.91 35.18 8.03
CA ILE A 637 4.18 34.98 6.77
C ILE A 637 2.68 35.05 7.06
N VAL A 638 1.88 35.43 6.06
CA VAL A 638 0.42 35.39 6.13
C VAL A 638 -0.10 34.42 5.09
N ARG A 639 -0.88 33.42 5.53
CA ARG A 639 -1.42 32.38 4.66
C ARG A 639 -2.81 31.95 5.13
N GLU A 640 -3.81 32.08 4.26
CA GLU A 640 -5.16 31.53 4.47
C GLU A 640 -5.78 31.86 5.86
N GLY A 641 -5.48 33.04 6.41
CA GLY A 641 -5.98 33.49 7.72
C GLY A 641 -5.11 33.09 8.92
N TRP A 642 -4.03 32.36 8.71
CA TRP A 642 -2.94 32.16 9.69
C TRP A 642 -1.83 33.19 9.46
N ALA A 643 -1.24 33.69 10.55
CA ALA A 643 -0.08 34.56 10.54
C ALA A 643 0.91 34.10 11.60
N GLY A 644 2.17 33.94 11.23
CA GLY A 644 3.24 33.50 12.12
C GLY A 644 4.52 33.14 11.38
N SER A 645 5.52 32.66 12.13
CA SER A 645 6.81 32.25 11.62
C SER A 645 7.09 30.75 11.86
N GLY A 646 7.77 30.12 10.92
CA GLY A 646 8.33 28.79 11.04
C GLY A 646 9.85 28.90 11.09
N TYR A 647 10.49 28.27 12.08
CA TYR A 647 11.93 28.40 12.29
C TYR A 647 12.58 27.12 12.81
N ILE A 648 13.88 26.96 12.53
CA ILE A 648 14.65 25.77 12.87
C ILE A 648 15.74 26.16 13.86
N ILE A 649 15.79 25.52 15.03
CA ILE A 649 16.92 25.61 15.96
C ILE A 649 17.76 24.34 15.82
N ARG A 650 19.06 24.47 15.62
CA ARG A 650 19.93 23.31 15.34
C ARG A 650 21.24 23.36 16.12
N ASP A 651 21.65 22.21 16.61
CA ASP A 651 23.00 21.95 17.09
C ASP A 651 23.96 21.70 15.90
N PRO A 652 24.95 22.58 15.65
CA PRO A 652 25.88 22.43 14.54
C PRO A 652 26.81 21.22 14.67
N LEU A 653 27.03 20.66 15.88
CA LEU A 653 27.93 19.54 16.12
C LEU A 653 27.28 18.18 15.86
N THR A 654 26.00 18.05 16.24
CA THR A 654 25.28 16.78 16.10
C THR A 654 24.37 16.76 14.87
N GLY A 655 23.93 17.91 14.38
CA GLY A 655 22.89 18.04 13.36
C GLY A 655 21.47 17.89 13.92
N ALA A 656 21.30 17.62 15.22
CA ALA A 656 19.99 17.56 15.85
C ALA A 656 19.30 18.92 15.78
N GLY A 657 18.01 18.92 15.46
CA GLY A 657 17.23 20.15 15.30
C GLY A 657 15.81 20.07 15.84
N ALA A 658 15.32 21.21 16.29
CA ALA A 658 13.91 21.49 16.57
C ALA A 658 13.34 22.30 15.40
N TYR A 659 12.22 21.84 14.87
CA TYR A 659 11.49 22.46 13.76
C TYR A 659 10.21 22.99 14.36
N LEU A 660 10.10 24.31 14.44
CA LEU A 660 9.13 25.00 15.27
C LEU A 660 8.20 25.86 14.40
N VAL A 661 6.93 25.89 14.78
CA VAL A 661 5.91 26.78 14.24
C VAL A 661 5.42 27.66 15.38
N GLU A 662 5.38 28.96 15.12
CA GLU A 662 4.92 29.96 16.09
C GLU A 662 3.52 29.63 16.64
N GLY A 663 3.35 29.84 17.96
CA GLY A 663 2.19 29.34 18.72
C GLY A 663 2.45 28.05 19.51
N GLY A 664 3.71 27.63 19.62
CA GLY A 664 4.15 26.52 20.49
C GLY A 664 3.95 25.12 19.91
N SER A 665 3.71 25.01 18.60
CA SER A 665 3.60 23.72 17.90
C SER A 665 4.95 23.34 17.29
N ASN A 666 5.31 22.06 17.39
CA ASN A 666 6.51 21.52 16.74
C ASN A 666 6.15 20.69 15.50
N GLY A 667 5.06 21.03 14.80
CA GLY A 667 4.65 20.25 13.65
C GLY A 667 3.53 20.80 12.78
N GLY A 668 2.98 19.91 11.96
CA GLY A 668 2.13 20.17 10.81
C GLY A 668 0.66 20.38 11.15
N ILE A 669 0.03 21.41 10.58
CA ILE A 669 -1.42 21.67 10.73
C ILE A 669 -2.08 21.78 9.36
N VAL A 670 -3.18 21.08 9.14
CA VAL A 670 -4.06 21.32 7.98
C VAL A 670 -5.41 21.84 8.47
N ASN A 671 -5.74 23.07 8.10
CA ASN A 671 -7.02 23.71 8.39
C ASN A 671 -8.03 23.48 7.24
N SER A 672 -9.27 23.14 7.58
CA SER A 672 -10.43 23.21 6.69
C SER A 672 -10.83 24.68 6.51
N LEU A 673 -10.70 25.22 5.30
CA LEU A 673 -11.21 26.54 4.97
C LEU A 673 -12.73 26.42 4.72
N LEU A 674 -13.54 26.88 5.68
CA LEU A 674 -15.01 26.78 5.69
C LEU A 674 -15.52 25.33 5.70
N CYS A 675 -16.86 25.14 5.70
CA CYS A 675 -17.59 23.85 5.79
C CYS A 675 -17.25 22.83 4.68
N GLU A 676 -15.98 22.44 4.54
CA GLU A 676 -15.59 21.22 3.84
C GLU A 676 -15.96 20.04 4.74
N PHE A 677 -16.84 19.16 4.26
CA PHE A 677 -17.05 17.86 4.91
C PHE A 677 -15.70 17.17 5.07
N SER A 678 -15.39 16.70 6.28
CA SER A 678 -14.16 15.94 6.54
C SER A 678 -14.02 14.84 5.50
N LYS A 679 -12.97 14.89 4.68
CA LYS A 679 -12.65 13.82 3.74
C LYS A 679 -12.27 12.56 4.52
N TYR A 680 -12.53 11.38 3.95
CA TYR A 680 -12.10 10.10 4.49
C TYR A 680 -10.67 9.78 4.05
N PRO A 681 -9.84 9.11 4.88
CA PRO A 681 -8.47 8.77 4.54
C PRO A 681 -8.39 7.88 3.27
N GLN A 682 -7.43 8.16 2.38
CA GLN A 682 -7.24 7.53 1.07
C GLN A 682 -5.87 6.84 0.97
N ILE A 683 -5.75 5.62 1.51
CA ILE A 683 -4.45 4.99 1.79
C ILE A 683 -3.98 4.06 0.65
N ASP A 684 -4.88 3.35 -0.04
CA ASP A 684 -4.57 2.22 -0.93
C ASP A 684 -3.64 2.53 -2.14
N TYR A 685 -3.68 3.74 -2.69
CA TYR A 685 -2.87 4.12 -3.88
C TYR A 685 -1.65 4.99 -3.52
N ARG A 686 -1.65 5.66 -2.37
CA ARG A 686 -0.61 6.65 -2.03
C ARG A 686 0.66 6.00 -1.50
N LEU A 687 0.56 4.87 -0.80
CA LEU A 687 1.70 4.08 -0.31
C LEU A 687 2.75 3.73 -1.35
N VAL A 688 2.29 3.36 -2.54
CA VAL A 688 3.15 2.93 -3.64
C VAL A 688 3.83 4.11 -4.36
N MET A 689 3.10 5.22 -4.52
CA MET A 689 3.66 6.44 -5.11
C MET A 689 4.70 7.09 -4.20
N MET A 690 4.47 7.08 -2.88
CA MET A 690 5.39 7.64 -1.88
C MET A 690 6.80 7.05 -1.96
N VAL A 691 6.89 5.73 -2.06
CA VAL A 691 8.16 5.01 -2.16
C VAL A 691 8.96 5.46 -3.40
N VAL A 692 8.28 5.57 -4.54
CA VAL A 692 8.93 5.92 -5.81
C VAL A 692 9.35 7.38 -5.81
N THR A 693 8.52 8.28 -5.29
CA THR A 693 8.87 9.69 -5.09
C THR A 693 10.09 9.85 -4.19
N GLY A 694 10.22 9.03 -3.15
CA GLY A 694 11.37 9.09 -2.27
C GLY A 694 12.68 8.61 -2.84
N ILE A 695 12.66 7.53 -3.63
CA ILE A 695 13.86 7.13 -4.39
C ILE A 695 14.29 8.25 -5.34
N LEU A 696 13.33 8.88 -6.03
CA LEU A 696 13.61 9.95 -7.00
C LEU A 696 14.23 11.18 -6.33
N LEU A 697 13.65 11.62 -5.21
CA LEU A 697 14.17 12.75 -4.44
C LEU A 697 15.59 12.46 -3.94
N GLU A 698 15.79 11.34 -3.24
CA GLU A 698 17.07 11.01 -2.62
C GLU A 698 18.15 10.60 -3.64
N SER A 699 17.78 10.26 -4.88
CA SER A 699 18.75 10.06 -5.99
C SER A 699 19.14 11.37 -6.67
N PHE A 700 18.27 12.40 -6.62
CA PHE A 700 18.54 13.74 -7.17
C PHE A 700 19.43 14.60 -6.26
N MET A 701 19.16 14.60 -4.95
CA MET A 701 19.89 15.38 -3.95
C MET A 701 21.43 15.19 -3.96
N PRO A 702 21.98 13.98 -4.17
CA PRO A 702 23.40 13.68 -4.18
C PRO A 702 24.24 14.44 -5.20
N SER A 703 23.75 14.54 -6.43
CA SER A 703 24.46 15.15 -7.55
C SER A 703 24.44 16.67 -7.49
N PHE A 704 23.65 17.25 -6.57
CA PHE A 704 23.49 18.68 -6.39
C PHE A 704 24.37 19.25 -5.26
N MET A 705 24.60 18.49 -4.19
CA MET A 705 25.34 18.91 -2.99
C MET A 705 26.80 19.38 -3.23
N PRO A 706 27.58 18.84 -4.19
CA PRO A 706 28.97 19.29 -4.42
C PRO A 706 29.10 20.68 -5.06
N VAL A 707 28.04 21.16 -5.75
CA VAL A 707 28.08 22.39 -6.57
C VAL A 707 27.70 23.63 -5.75
N VAL A 708 27.14 23.44 -4.56
CA VAL A 708 26.67 24.52 -3.70
C VAL A 708 27.54 24.63 -2.44
N SER A 709 28.39 25.66 -2.43
CA SER A 709 29.54 25.81 -1.52
C SER A 709 29.22 26.31 -0.10
N THR A 710 27.97 26.69 0.19
CA THR A 710 27.59 27.24 1.52
C THR A 710 26.35 26.57 2.11
N ASN A 711 26.32 26.41 3.44
CA ASN A 711 25.22 25.75 4.18
C ASN A 711 23.83 26.40 3.96
N LEU A 712 23.78 27.71 3.69
CA LEU A 712 22.56 28.48 3.41
C LEU A 712 21.96 28.11 2.05
N ALA A 713 22.83 27.97 1.06
CA ALA A 713 22.51 27.62 -0.31
C ALA A 713 22.03 26.16 -0.42
N GLN A 714 22.67 25.25 0.33
CA GLN A 714 22.23 23.86 0.48
C GLN A 714 20.85 23.76 1.14
N LEU A 715 20.57 24.59 2.14
CA LEU A 715 19.27 24.61 2.82
C LEU A 715 18.17 25.18 1.93
N GLY A 716 18.43 26.29 1.23
CA GLY A 716 17.47 26.89 0.31
C GLY A 716 17.07 25.92 -0.81
N VAL A 717 18.05 25.22 -1.41
CA VAL A 717 17.74 24.22 -2.44
C VAL A 717 17.08 22.96 -1.85
N LYS A 718 17.48 22.52 -0.64
CA LYS A 718 16.77 21.44 0.09
C LYS A 718 15.29 21.79 0.34
N LEU A 719 15.02 23.04 0.74
CA LEU A 719 13.66 23.52 0.99
C LEU A 719 12.83 23.61 -0.29
N ALA A 720 13.42 24.12 -1.37
CA ALA A 720 12.74 24.25 -2.66
C ALA A 720 12.55 22.91 -3.39
N ALA A 721 13.55 22.02 -3.41
CA ALA A 721 13.45 20.69 -4.03
C ALA A 721 12.46 19.75 -3.32
N LYS A 722 12.35 19.84 -1.98
CA LYS A 722 11.41 18.99 -1.21
C LYS A 722 9.95 19.41 -1.39
N GLY A 723 9.65 20.70 -1.54
CA GLY A 723 8.29 21.18 -1.88
C GLY A 723 7.85 20.78 -3.29
N VAL A 724 8.81 20.56 -4.18
CA VAL A 724 8.64 20.24 -5.61
C VAL A 724 8.54 18.73 -5.87
N ALA A 725 9.34 17.91 -5.19
CA ALA A 725 9.40 16.48 -5.47
C ALA A 725 8.14 15.70 -5.05
N LEU A 726 7.43 16.13 -4.01
CA LEU A 726 6.12 15.54 -3.70
C LEU A 726 5.03 15.92 -4.71
N ALA A 727 5.19 17.07 -5.40
CA ALA A 727 4.33 17.49 -6.51
C ALA A 727 4.52 16.67 -7.79
N LEU A 728 5.58 15.86 -7.88
CA LEU A 728 5.88 15.02 -9.03
C LEU A 728 5.12 13.70 -9.07
N ARG A 729 3.78 13.80 -9.11
CA ARG A 729 2.90 12.65 -9.41
C ARG A 729 2.90 12.26 -10.89
N SER A 730 3.40 13.12 -11.78
CA SER A 730 3.51 12.88 -13.24
C SER A 730 4.71 12.00 -13.59
N SER A 731 5.91 12.37 -13.11
CA SER A 731 7.18 11.71 -13.43
C SER A 731 7.38 10.42 -12.64
N ALA A 732 6.97 10.39 -11.36
CA ALA A 732 6.97 9.18 -10.53
C ALA A 732 6.09 8.08 -11.12
N LYS A 733 5.05 8.38 -11.91
CA LYS A 733 4.23 7.36 -12.60
C LYS A 733 5.00 6.57 -13.65
N ALA A 734 6.00 7.16 -14.32
CA ALA A 734 6.78 6.49 -15.36
C ALA A 734 7.77 5.48 -14.73
N VAL A 735 8.49 5.90 -13.69
CA VAL A 735 9.42 5.07 -12.91
C VAL A 735 8.67 4.03 -12.06
N ALA A 736 7.53 4.40 -11.45
CA ALA A 736 6.66 3.48 -10.74
C ALA A 736 6.17 2.35 -11.65
N ARG A 737 5.81 2.65 -12.90
CA ARG A 737 5.37 1.63 -13.86
C ARG A 737 6.48 0.63 -14.25
N SER A 738 7.76 1.01 -14.21
CA SER A 738 8.88 0.08 -14.45
C SER A 738 9.21 -0.74 -13.20
N LEU A 739 9.26 -0.12 -12.02
CA LEU A 739 9.66 -0.77 -10.76
C LEU A 739 8.56 -1.64 -10.11
N LEU A 740 7.27 -1.29 -10.28
CA LEU A 740 6.15 -1.98 -9.59
C LEU A 740 5.58 -3.19 -10.35
N LYS A 741 5.78 -3.27 -11.68
CA LYS A 741 5.28 -4.40 -12.48
C LYS A 741 5.82 -5.77 -12.04
N LYS A 742 6.95 -5.82 -11.32
CA LYS A 742 7.57 -7.08 -10.86
C LYS A 742 7.46 -7.34 -9.35
N SER A 743 7.39 -6.32 -8.50
CA SER A 743 7.27 -6.51 -7.04
C SER A 743 5.86 -6.98 -6.62
N ILE A 744 4.81 -6.52 -7.33
CA ILE A 744 3.40 -6.85 -7.04
C ILE A 744 3.03 -8.29 -7.47
N LYS A 745 3.77 -8.93 -8.39
CA LYS A 745 3.58 -10.35 -8.72
C LYS A 745 3.98 -11.31 -7.57
N ARG A 746 4.63 -10.84 -6.49
CA ARG A 746 5.09 -11.68 -5.36
C ARG A 746 4.29 -11.56 -4.06
N LYS A 747 3.50 -10.50 -3.83
CA LYS A 747 2.63 -10.34 -2.64
C LYS A 747 1.35 -9.61 -3.06
N GLY A 748 0.20 -10.21 -2.74
CA GLY A 748 -1.14 -9.90 -3.28
C GLY A 748 -1.51 -8.42 -3.40
N GLY A 749 -2.26 -8.11 -4.47
CA GLY A 749 -2.51 -6.78 -5.01
C GLY A 749 -3.33 -5.82 -4.14
N LEU A 750 -3.24 -4.53 -4.49
CA LEU A 750 -3.92 -3.39 -3.85
C LEU A 750 -5.12 -2.91 -4.70
N PRO A 751 -6.21 -2.37 -4.09
CA PRO A 751 -7.43 -1.95 -4.77
C PRO A 751 -7.32 -0.60 -5.49
N LYS A 752 -8.13 -0.40 -6.54
CA LYS A 752 -8.10 0.80 -7.41
C LYS A 752 -9.08 1.90 -6.98
N ARG A 753 -8.66 3.17 -7.13
CA ARG A 753 -9.52 4.36 -7.16
C ARG A 753 -9.31 5.21 -8.42
N GLY A 754 -10.43 5.64 -9.02
CA GLY A 754 -10.52 6.34 -10.29
C GLY A 754 -10.26 7.85 -10.22
N THR A 755 -9.80 8.40 -11.33
CA THR A 755 -9.58 9.84 -11.55
C THR A 755 -10.77 10.47 -12.28
N GLY A 756 -11.48 11.39 -11.64
CA GLY A 756 -12.52 12.20 -12.28
C GLY A 756 -11.93 13.25 -13.21
N LYS A 757 -12.42 13.32 -14.46
CA LYS A 757 -12.24 14.47 -15.37
C LYS A 757 -13.48 15.35 -15.31
N LYS A 758 -13.27 16.66 -15.09
CA LYS A 758 -14.25 17.74 -15.31
C LYS A 758 -14.95 17.57 -16.68
N GLN A 759 -16.28 17.49 -16.71
CA GLN A 759 -17.06 17.60 -17.95
C GLN A 759 -18.13 18.69 -17.88
N LYS A 760 -18.26 19.36 -19.03
CA LYS A 760 -19.01 20.58 -19.32
C LYS A 760 -20.53 20.42 -19.21
N ASP A 761 -21.17 21.52 -18.80
CA ASP A 761 -22.61 21.79 -18.81
C ASP A 761 -23.37 21.24 -20.04
N LYS A 762 -24.39 20.41 -19.78
CA LYS A 762 -25.52 20.19 -20.71
C LYS A 762 -26.88 20.21 -19.99
N LYS A 763 -27.68 21.20 -20.42
CA LYS A 763 -29.07 21.56 -20.11
C LYS A 763 -30.08 20.47 -19.67
N LYS A 764 -30.73 20.81 -18.55
CA LYS A 764 -32.18 20.76 -18.20
C LYS A 764 -32.93 19.41 -18.25
N THR A 765 -33.04 18.81 -17.06
CA THR A 765 -34.30 18.21 -16.55
C THR A 765 -34.48 18.72 -15.11
N CYS A 766 -35.72 18.92 -14.65
CA CYS A 766 -36.03 19.56 -13.37
C CYS A 766 -35.55 18.70 -12.18
N SER A 767 -34.32 18.97 -11.72
CA SER A 767 -33.76 18.52 -10.45
C SER A 767 -34.04 19.59 -9.38
N CYS A 768 -34.23 19.18 -8.13
CA CYS A 768 -34.51 20.10 -7.03
C CYS A 768 -33.50 21.26 -7.02
N PRO A 769 -33.96 22.51 -6.83
CA PRO A 769 -33.11 23.67 -7.00
C PRO A 769 -31.92 23.63 -6.02
N PRO A 770 -30.68 23.88 -6.48
CA PRO A 770 -29.51 23.87 -5.61
C PRO A 770 -29.65 24.99 -4.56
N SER A 771 -29.65 24.62 -3.28
CA SER A 771 -29.65 25.57 -2.19
C SER A 771 -28.28 26.25 -2.11
N GLN A 772 -28.20 27.46 -2.69
CA GLN A 772 -27.36 28.62 -2.35
C GLN A 772 -26.77 29.30 -3.59
N THR A 773 -27.50 30.28 -4.16
CA THR A 773 -27.11 31.70 -4.30
C THR A 773 -28.07 32.45 -5.25
N LEU A 774 -28.30 33.73 -4.94
CA LEU A 774 -29.14 34.73 -5.64
C LEU A 774 -30.64 34.74 -5.30
N ARG A 775 -30.97 35.44 -4.21
CA ARG A 775 -32.21 36.25 -4.13
C ARG A 775 -32.21 37.27 -5.29
N LYS A 776 -32.75 36.90 -6.45
CA LYS A 776 -33.33 37.90 -7.36
C LYS A 776 -34.72 38.25 -6.85
N LYS A 777 -34.93 39.54 -6.57
CA LYS A 777 -36.23 40.15 -6.31
C LYS A 777 -37.17 39.79 -7.48
N GLY A 778 -38.29 39.13 -7.18
CA GLY A 778 -39.41 38.95 -8.12
C GLY A 778 -39.57 37.56 -8.72
N ASN A 779 -39.92 36.56 -7.90
CA ASN A 779 -40.91 35.51 -8.15
C ASN A 779 -40.73 34.39 -7.11
N SER A 780 -41.66 34.28 -6.17
CA SER A 780 -41.69 33.22 -5.17
C SER A 780 -42.00 31.86 -5.81
N PRO A 781 -41.25 30.76 -5.50
CA PRO A 781 -41.64 29.41 -5.90
C PRO A 781 -42.94 28.99 -5.20
N LYS A 782 -43.74 28.14 -5.85
CA LYS A 782 -45.02 27.64 -5.31
C LYS A 782 -44.78 26.83 -4.04
N LYS A 783 -45.58 27.11 -3.03
CA LYS A 783 -45.27 26.95 -1.59
C LYS A 783 -45.44 25.54 -1.01
N ASP A 784 -45.43 24.44 -1.77
CA ASP A 784 -45.74 23.08 -1.25
C ASP A 784 -45.07 21.91 -2.02
N GLU A 785 -43.85 22.06 -2.57
CA GLU A 785 -43.15 20.98 -3.29
C GLU A 785 -42.18 20.22 -2.39
N ILE A 786 -42.46 18.92 -2.16
CA ILE A 786 -41.60 17.99 -1.42
C ILE A 786 -40.43 17.59 -2.33
N CYS A 787 -39.21 17.67 -1.82
CA CYS A 787 -38.02 17.23 -2.55
C CYS A 787 -37.33 16.04 -1.86
N LEU A 788 -37.18 14.95 -2.61
CA LEU A 788 -36.29 13.83 -2.28
C LEU A 788 -35.14 13.81 -3.29
N GLU A 789 -33.94 13.51 -2.81
CA GLU A 789 -32.74 13.24 -3.62
C GLU A 789 -32.47 11.73 -3.60
N LEU A 790 -32.24 11.10 -4.76
CA LEU A 790 -31.82 9.70 -4.82
C LEU A 790 -30.30 9.64 -4.56
N ILE A 791 -29.91 9.07 -3.43
CA ILE A 791 -28.49 8.98 -3.03
C ILE A 791 -27.83 7.77 -3.67
N SER A 792 -28.49 6.61 -3.66
CA SER A 792 -27.90 5.38 -4.18
C SER A 792 -28.94 4.33 -4.56
N ILE A 793 -28.56 3.45 -5.48
CA ILE A 793 -29.28 2.21 -5.78
C ILE A 793 -28.28 1.07 -5.71
N SER A 794 -28.59 0.04 -4.92
CA SER A 794 -27.82 -1.20 -4.84
C SER A 794 -28.72 -2.37 -5.21
N PHE A 795 -28.23 -3.32 -6.00
CA PHE A 795 -28.96 -4.54 -6.31
C PHE A 795 -28.55 -5.65 -5.32
N SER A 796 -29.52 -6.23 -4.60
CA SER A 796 -29.28 -7.15 -3.48
C SER A 796 -29.18 -8.61 -3.90
N ALA A 797 -28.12 -9.29 -3.46
CA ALA A 797 -27.81 -10.69 -3.73
C ALA A 797 -28.31 -11.68 -2.64
N LYS A 798 -29.47 -11.44 -1.99
CA LYS A 798 -30.02 -12.34 -0.94
C LYS A 798 -30.38 -13.77 -1.43
N ASN A 799 -30.20 -14.12 -2.71
CA ASN A 799 -30.27 -15.50 -3.19
C ASN A 799 -29.18 -15.78 -4.27
N PRO A 800 -28.02 -16.34 -3.89
CA PRO A 800 -26.87 -16.53 -4.78
C PRO A 800 -27.11 -17.55 -5.91
N LYS A 801 -28.27 -18.22 -5.95
CA LYS A 801 -28.63 -19.15 -7.03
C LYS A 801 -29.00 -18.46 -8.36
N ASN A 802 -29.26 -17.15 -8.35
CA ASN A 802 -29.84 -16.42 -9.50
C ASN A 802 -29.06 -15.16 -9.92
N TYR A 803 -28.05 -14.76 -9.16
CA TYR A 803 -27.15 -13.64 -9.44
C TYR A 803 -25.79 -14.17 -9.90
N LEU A 804 -25.12 -13.43 -10.79
CA LEU A 804 -23.80 -13.80 -11.31
C LEU A 804 -22.72 -12.96 -10.63
N LYS A 805 -21.71 -13.61 -10.05
CA LYS A 805 -20.44 -12.94 -9.76
C LYS A 805 -19.77 -12.59 -11.09
N ILE A 806 -19.49 -11.32 -11.33
CA ILE A 806 -18.86 -10.85 -12.57
C ILE A 806 -17.53 -10.21 -12.23
N TRP A 807 -16.51 -10.46 -13.03
CA TRP A 807 -15.21 -9.81 -12.93
C TRP A 807 -15.07 -8.77 -14.06
N GLN A 808 -14.71 -7.53 -13.73
CA GLN A 808 -14.46 -6.48 -14.71
C GLN A 808 -13.11 -6.72 -15.39
N ASP A 809 -13.16 -6.99 -16.69
CA ASP A 809 -12.00 -7.06 -17.56
C ASP A 809 -11.86 -5.76 -18.33
N GLU A 810 -11.04 -4.85 -17.80
CA GLU A 810 -10.71 -3.58 -18.43
C GLU A 810 -9.23 -3.52 -18.78
N MET A 811 -8.94 -2.86 -19.90
CA MET A 811 -7.60 -2.73 -20.45
C MET A 811 -6.62 -2.16 -19.40
N GLY A 812 -5.53 -2.88 -19.13
CA GLY A 812 -4.52 -2.45 -18.15
C GLY A 812 -5.01 -2.36 -16.70
N GLU A 813 -6.22 -2.85 -16.40
CA GLU A 813 -6.85 -2.77 -15.08
C GLU A 813 -6.90 -4.11 -14.40
N GLU A 814 -6.63 -4.20 -13.08
CA GLU A 814 -6.76 -5.48 -12.38
C GLU A 814 -8.19 -6.01 -12.45
N LEU A 815 -8.32 -7.32 -12.65
CA LEU A 815 -9.63 -7.99 -12.61
C LEU A 815 -10.21 -7.85 -11.21
N THR A 816 -11.22 -7.01 -11.10
CA THR A 816 -11.95 -6.76 -9.86
C THR A 816 -13.32 -7.39 -9.98
N GLU A 817 -13.80 -8.05 -8.93
CA GLU A 817 -15.20 -8.47 -8.89
C GLU A 817 -16.07 -7.19 -8.95
N ILE A 818 -17.01 -7.16 -9.89
CA ILE A 818 -18.09 -6.18 -9.92
C ILE A 818 -19.02 -6.53 -8.76
N ILE A 819 -18.60 -6.14 -7.56
CA ILE A 819 -19.47 -6.07 -6.39
C ILE A 819 -20.44 -4.93 -6.72
N PRO A 820 -21.75 -5.17 -6.89
CA PRO A 820 -22.68 -4.15 -7.35
C PRO A 820 -22.71 -3.01 -6.33
N PRO A 821 -22.13 -1.84 -6.64
CA PRO A 821 -21.93 -0.80 -5.65
C PRO A 821 -22.72 0.46 -6.02
N GLU A 822 -22.73 1.33 -5.03
CA GLU A 822 -23.26 2.68 -5.01
C GLU A 822 -23.22 3.40 -6.36
N TRP A 823 -24.35 4.04 -6.64
CA TRP A 823 -24.57 4.95 -7.73
C TRP A 823 -23.65 6.16 -7.52
N ASP A 824 -22.54 6.24 -8.24
CA ASP A 824 -21.64 7.40 -8.27
C ASP A 824 -21.69 7.98 -9.69
N ASP A 825 -21.80 9.29 -9.81
CA ASP A 825 -21.76 10.04 -11.08
C ASP A 825 -22.85 9.75 -12.14
N GLY A 826 -23.96 9.09 -11.77
CA GLY A 826 -25.13 8.90 -12.66
C GLY A 826 -25.02 7.77 -13.69
N GLU A 827 -23.96 6.94 -13.64
CA GLU A 827 -23.81 5.72 -14.45
C GLU A 827 -23.80 4.46 -13.58
N SER A 828 -24.75 3.54 -13.82
CA SER A 828 -24.77 2.24 -13.12
C SER A 828 -23.70 1.29 -13.64
N LYS A 829 -23.07 0.57 -12.70
CA LYS A 829 -22.22 -0.59 -13.03
C LYS A 829 -23.03 -1.72 -13.70
N PRO A 830 -22.38 -2.56 -14.54
CA PRO A 830 -22.94 -3.78 -15.13
C PRO A 830 -23.48 -4.77 -14.08
N LEU A 831 -24.61 -5.43 -14.37
CA LEU A 831 -25.26 -6.41 -13.50
C LEU A 831 -25.54 -7.71 -14.24
N GLY A 832 -25.25 -8.86 -13.62
CA GLY A 832 -25.48 -10.18 -14.21
C GLY A 832 -26.54 -10.99 -13.48
N TYR A 833 -27.53 -11.46 -14.22
CA TYR A 833 -28.62 -12.28 -13.71
C TYR A 833 -28.83 -13.53 -14.56
N VAL A 834 -29.36 -14.56 -13.93
CA VAL A 834 -29.83 -15.76 -14.63
C VAL A 834 -31.28 -15.53 -15.07
N SER A 835 -31.63 -16.03 -16.26
CA SER A 835 -33.02 -16.03 -16.72
C SER A 835 -33.97 -16.64 -15.68
N GLY A 836 -35.20 -16.11 -15.56
CA GLY A 836 -36.16 -16.52 -14.53
C GLY A 836 -35.99 -15.87 -13.15
N ALA A 837 -34.89 -15.15 -12.90
CA ALA A 837 -34.66 -14.43 -11.64
C ALA A 837 -35.53 -13.16 -11.51
N SER A 838 -35.82 -12.73 -10.27
CA SER A 838 -36.32 -11.36 -10.00
C SER A 838 -35.14 -10.43 -9.65
N LEU A 839 -35.20 -9.19 -10.13
CA LEU A 839 -34.27 -8.14 -9.73
C LEU A 839 -34.68 -7.62 -8.35
N LYS A 840 -33.77 -7.67 -7.37
CA LYS A 840 -33.97 -7.07 -6.05
C LYS A 840 -33.05 -5.87 -5.93
N LEU A 841 -33.58 -4.73 -5.52
CA LEU A 841 -32.78 -3.52 -5.31
C LEU A 841 -33.18 -2.79 -4.03
N THR A 842 -32.21 -2.07 -3.47
CA THR A 842 -32.33 -1.17 -2.34
C THR A 842 -31.96 0.23 -2.83
N ALA A 843 -32.90 1.16 -2.78
CA ALA A 843 -32.66 2.56 -3.11
C ALA A 843 -32.64 3.42 -1.84
N THR A 844 -31.71 4.36 -1.77
CA THR A 844 -31.56 5.28 -0.65
C THR A 844 -31.92 6.69 -1.09
N PHE A 845 -32.80 7.36 -0.36
CA PHE A 845 -33.23 8.74 -0.63
C PHE A 845 -32.91 9.64 0.55
N ARG A 846 -32.59 10.91 0.28
CA ARG A 846 -32.49 11.99 1.27
C ARG A 846 -33.66 12.94 1.11
N LEU A 847 -34.34 13.30 2.19
CA LEU A 847 -35.34 14.37 2.18
C LEU A 847 -34.64 15.72 2.21
N LEU A 848 -34.75 16.51 1.14
CA LEU A 848 -34.21 17.86 1.09
C LEU A 848 -35.26 18.87 1.60
N ASP A 849 -36.51 18.74 1.15
CA ASP A 849 -37.61 19.63 1.54
C ASP A 849 -38.81 18.80 2.08
N PRO A 850 -39.13 18.85 3.39
CA PRO A 850 -40.29 18.19 3.97
C PRO A 850 -41.61 18.88 3.58
N PRO A 851 -42.78 18.20 3.68
CA PRO A 851 -44.08 18.87 3.54
C PRO A 851 -44.44 19.71 4.77
N LYS A 852 -45.27 20.76 4.62
CA LYS A 852 -45.79 21.55 5.75
C LYS A 852 -46.58 20.72 6.78
N THR A 853 -47.24 19.67 6.33
CA THR A 853 -47.95 18.71 7.19
C THR A 853 -47.39 17.33 6.90
N GLY A 854 -46.92 16.63 7.94
CA GLY A 854 -46.39 15.29 7.81
C GLY A 854 -47.50 14.29 7.43
N GLY A 855 -47.12 13.15 6.88
CA GLY A 855 -48.09 12.15 6.45
C GLY A 855 -47.45 10.94 5.79
N LYS A 856 -48.28 9.98 5.41
CA LYS A 856 -47.85 8.79 4.65
C LYS A 856 -47.61 9.16 3.19
N ALA A 857 -46.49 8.69 2.65
CA ALA A 857 -46.15 8.80 1.23
C ALA A 857 -45.74 7.44 0.69
N GLN A 858 -45.74 7.29 -0.63
CA GLN A 858 -45.29 6.07 -1.30
C GLN A 858 -44.20 6.39 -2.31
N ILE A 859 -43.07 5.70 -2.23
CA ILE A 859 -42.03 5.73 -3.26
C ILE A 859 -42.36 4.68 -4.32
N ILE A 860 -42.39 5.10 -5.58
CA ILE A 860 -42.74 4.29 -6.75
C ILE A 860 -41.52 4.20 -7.67
N ALA A 861 -41.16 2.97 -8.06
CA ALA A 861 -40.16 2.69 -9.07
C ALA A 861 -40.82 2.18 -10.35
N THR A 862 -40.53 2.78 -11.50
CA THR A 862 -41.04 2.33 -12.81
C THR A 862 -39.90 2.14 -13.81
N SER A 863 -39.72 0.91 -14.28
CA SER A 863 -38.70 0.55 -15.25
C SER A 863 -39.13 0.82 -16.70
N THR A 864 -38.21 1.34 -17.51
CA THR A 864 -38.35 1.53 -18.97
C THR A 864 -37.06 1.15 -19.69
N VAL A 865 -37.13 0.87 -21.00
CA VAL A 865 -35.97 0.55 -21.84
C VAL A 865 -36.07 1.34 -23.13
N LYS A 866 -34.95 1.93 -23.58
CA LYS A 866 -34.91 2.81 -24.77
C LYS A 866 -35.12 2.07 -26.09
N ASN A 867 -34.60 0.85 -26.25
CA ASN A 867 -34.68 0.07 -27.49
C ASN A 867 -35.70 -1.08 -27.39
N ARG A 868 -36.99 -0.83 -27.69
CA ARG A 868 -38.03 -1.88 -27.63
C ARG A 868 -37.89 -2.95 -28.73
N ASP A 869 -37.41 -2.60 -29.91
CA ASP A 869 -37.33 -3.52 -31.05
C ASP A 869 -36.29 -4.63 -30.89
N GLN A 870 -35.16 -4.36 -30.22
CA GLN A 870 -34.10 -5.34 -29.90
C GLN A 870 -34.49 -6.30 -28.76
N ASN A 871 -35.62 -6.05 -28.08
CA ASN A 871 -36.07 -6.78 -26.88
C ASN A 871 -37.41 -7.51 -27.12
N LYS A 872 -37.79 -7.73 -28.38
CA LYS A 872 -39.04 -8.42 -28.74
C LYS A 872 -39.06 -9.84 -28.18
N GLY A 873 -40.03 -10.13 -27.31
CA GLY A 873 -40.27 -11.46 -26.75
C GLY A 873 -39.88 -11.64 -25.27
N ALA A 874 -39.15 -10.71 -24.66
CA ALA A 874 -38.82 -10.75 -23.23
C ALA A 874 -39.84 -9.95 -22.39
N ARG A 875 -40.32 -10.52 -21.27
CA ARG A 875 -41.05 -9.75 -20.25
C ARG A 875 -40.08 -8.81 -19.54
N MET A 876 -40.25 -7.50 -19.74
CA MET A 876 -39.50 -6.49 -18.99
C MET A 876 -39.72 -6.64 -17.48
N PRO A 877 -38.68 -6.49 -16.64
CA PRO A 877 -38.83 -6.53 -15.20
C PRO A 877 -39.69 -5.36 -14.73
N LYS A 878 -40.85 -5.61 -14.12
CA LYS A 878 -41.74 -4.56 -13.56
C LYS A 878 -41.65 -4.57 -12.03
N PHE A 879 -41.57 -3.40 -11.40
CA PHE A 879 -41.61 -3.28 -9.94
C PHE A 879 -43.05 -3.04 -9.50
N GLU A 880 -43.67 -4.00 -8.82
CA GLU A 880 -45.15 -4.05 -8.68
C GLU A 880 -45.70 -3.40 -7.41
N LYS A 881 -44.87 -3.11 -6.40
CA LYS A 881 -45.32 -2.56 -5.11
C LYS A 881 -44.62 -1.24 -4.78
N PRO A 882 -45.37 -0.13 -4.62
CA PRO A 882 -44.86 1.08 -4.00
C PRO A 882 -44.39 0.79 -2.57
N TYR A 883 -43.37 1.52 -2.12
CA TYR A 883 -42.86 1.39 -0.77
C TYR A 883 -43.37 2.54 0.11
N GLU A 884 -44.03 2.22 1.22
CA GLU A 884 -44.59 3.23 2.12
C GLU A 884 -43.50 3.85 3.00
N ILE A 885 -43.50 5.18 3.08
CA ILE A 885 -42.67 5.96 4.00
C ILE A 885 -43.54 6.95 4.78
N THR A 886 -43.07 7.37 5.95
CA THR A 886 -43.71 8.44 6.71
C THR A 886 -42.85 9.69 6.66
N LEU A 887 -43.40 10.73 6.01
CA LEU A 887 -42.76 12.04 5.88
C LEU A 887 -43.08 12.91 7.11
N PRO A 888 -42.07 13.50 7.76
CA PRO A 888 -42.26 14.47 8.84
C PRO A 888 -42.71 15.84 8.30
N SER A 889 -43.29 16.69 9.15
CA SER A 889 -43.66 18.07 8.81
C SER A 889 -42.46 19.02 8.92
N GLU A 890 -42.38 20.05 8.07
CA GLU A 890 -41.37 21.12 8.20
C GLU A 890 -41.35 21.75 9.62
N PRO A 891 -40.16 22.08 10.17
CA PRO A 891 -38.83 21.90 9.60
C PRO A 891 -38.24 20.50 9.89
N ASN A 892 -38.96 19.64 10.60
CA ASN A 892 -38.44 18.37 11.09
C ASN A 892 -38.17 17.42 9.90
N GLY A 893 -36.97 16.85 9.85
CA GLY A 893 -36.62 15.75 8.94
C GLY A 893 -35.95 16.12 7.61
N VAL A 894 -35.52 17.38 7.41
CA VAL A 894 -34.50 17.69 6.41
C VAL A 894 -33.27 16.79 6.64
N GLY A 895 -32.68 16.26 5.58
CA GLY A 895 -31.58 15.29 5.64
C GLY A 895 -31.99 13.85 5.97
N LYS A 896 -33.25 13.58 6.32
CA LYS A 896 -33.71 12.23 6.69
C LYS A 896 -33.52 11.24 5.55
N ILE A 897 -32.94 10.09 5.88
CA ILE A 897 -32.61 9.04 4.93
C ILE A 897 -33.71 7.97 4.90
N TYR A 898 -34.18 7.63 3.71
CA TYR A 898 -35.10 6.51 3.47
C TYR A 898 -34.40 5.43 2.67
N ARG A 899 -34.32 4.22 3.23
CA ARG A 899 -33.85 3.03 2.52
C ARG A 899 -35.05 2.18 2.12
N VAL A 900 -35.14 1.87 0.83
CA VAL A 900 -36.32 1.28 0.18
C VAL A 900 -35.91 0.01 -0.56
N GLU A 901 -36.38 -1.15 -0.11
CA GLU A 901 -36.19 -2.42 -0.81
C GLU A 901 -37.38 -2.70 -1.77
N ILE A 902 -37.10 -2.94 -3.05
CA ILE A 902 -38.10 -3.24 -4.09
C ILE A 902 -37.67 -4.46 -4.90
N VAL A 903 -38.64 -5.28 -5.32
CA VAL A 903 -38.43 -6.51 -6.10
C VAL A 903 -39.21 -6.42 -7.41
N SER A 904 -38.59 -6.81 -8.52
CA SER A 904 -39.25 -6.90 -9.82
C SER A 904 -40.03 -8.21 -9.99
N THR A 905 -40.92 -8.23 -10.99
CA THR A 905 -41.39 -9.48 -11.59
C THR A 905 -40.21 -10.33 -12.04
N GLN A 906 -40.40 -11.65 -12.06
CA GLN A 906 -39.42 -12.57 -12.63
C GLN A 906 -39.14 -12.23 -14.09
N LEU A 907 -37.85 -12.30 -14.45
CA LEU A 907 -37.37 -12.27 -15.82
C LEU A 907 -37.90 -13.49 -16.59
N THR A 908 -37.91 -13.42 -17.91
CA THR A 908 -38.34 -14.55 -18.75
C THR A 908 -37.38 -15.72 -18.54
N PRO A 909 -37.85 -16.92 -18.15
CA PRO A 909 -36.98 -18.09 -17.99
C PRO A 909 -36.43 -18.56 -19.34
N ARG A 910 -35.20 -19.12 -19.33
CA ARG A 910 -34.48 -19.63 -20.51
C ARG A 910 -34.46 -18.63 -21.67
N PHE A 911 -34.06 -17.40 -21.38
CA PHE A 911 -34.03 -16.34 -22.38
C PHE A 911 -32.82 -15.43 -22.15
N THR A 912 -31.90 -15.35 -23.12
CA THR A 912 -30.77 -14.40 -23.04
C THR A 912 -31.22 -12.99 -23.36
N GLN A 913 -30.73 -12.01 -22.60
CA GLN A 913 -31.12 -10.62 -22.78
C GLN A 913 -30.03 -9.66 -22.31
N PHE A 914 -29.88 -8.53 -23.00
CA PHE A 914 -29.07 -7.41 -22.55
C PHE A 914 -29.91 -6.13 -22.54
N PHE A 915 -29.98 -5.45 -21.41
CA PHE A 915 -30.67 -4.17 -21.25
C PHE A 915 -29.64 -3.06 -21.05
N ASN A 916 -29.53 -2.15 -22.02
CA ASN A 916 -28.60 -1.03 -21.97
C ASN A 916 -29.20 0.25 -22.62
N PRO A 917 -29.64 1.25 -21.83
CA PRO A 917 -29.91 1.17 -20.39
C PRO A 917 -31.29 0.59 -20.08
N MET A 918 -31.39 -0.17 -18.99
CA MET A 918 -32.59 -0.34 -18.19
C MET A 918 -32.74 0.89 -17.29
N THR A 919 -33.68 1.76 -17.64
CA THR A 919 -33.97 2.97 -16.87
C THR A 919 -34.96 2.65 -15.75
N ILE A 920 -34.71 3.15 -14.54
CA ILE A 920 -35.69 3.17 -13.44
C ILE A 920 -36.05 4.62 -13.16
N ASN A 921 -37.33 4.95 -13.27
CA ASN A 921 -37.88 6.26 -12.94
C ASN A 921 -38.44 6.20 -11.53
N TRP A 922 -37.99 7.12 -10.68
CA TRP A 922 -38.41 7.24 -9.30
C TRP A 922 -39.44 8.35 -9.17
N ALA A 923 -40.51 8.08 -8.41
CA ALA A 923 -41.54 9.04 -8.12
C ALA A 923 -42.00 8.90 -6.66
N LEU A 924 -42.40 10.02 -6.06
CA LEU A 924 -43.05 10.09 -4.77
C LEU A 924 -44.54 10.34 -4.98
N ASP A 925 -45.40 9.51 -4.40
CA ASP A 925 -46.84 9.76 -4.28
C ASP A 925 -47.14 10.23 -2.87
N PHE A 926 -47.58 11.48 -2.73
CA PHE A 926 -48.00 12.06 -1.45
C PHE A 926 -49.31 12.82 -1.66
N ASN A 927 -50.31 12.55 -0.82
CA ASN A 927 -51.66 13.10 -0.95
C ASN A 927 -52.26 12.93 -2.37
N GLN A 928 -52.06 11.76 -2.98
CA GLN A 928 -52.54 11.42 -4.34
C GLN A 928 -51.91 12.26 -5.47
N LYS A 929 -50.83 12.99 -5.17
CA LYS A 929 -50.04 13.72 -6.16
C LYS A 929 -48.71 13.01 -6.36
N LYS A 930 -48.49 12.53 -7.58
CA LYS A 930 -47.22 11.91 -7.99
C LYS A 930 -46.25 12.98 -8.47
N THR A 931 -45.09 13.03 -7.83
CA THR A 931 -43.98 13.94 -8.15
C THR A 931 -42.78 13.10 -8.58
N HIS A 932 -42.12 13.49 -9.66
CA HIS A 932 -40.89 12.84 -10.10
C HIS A 932 -39.75 13.16 -9.13
N ILE A 933 -38.95 12.15 -8.79
CA ILE A 933 -37.75 12.30 -7.97
C ILE A 933 -36.55 12.40 -8.91
N GLU A 934 -36.14 11.26 -9.48
CA GLU A 934 -34.96 11.14 -10.33
C GLU A 934 -35.05 9.91 -11.23
N ARG A 935 -34.10 9.76 -12.14
CA ARG A 935 -33.96 8.65 -13.06
C ARG A 935 -32.59 7.99 -12.90
N SER A 936 -32.56 6.66 -12.88
CA SER A 936 -31.31 5.89 -12.93
C SER A 936 -31.20 4.96 -14.14
N ASP A 937 -30.07 4.96 -14.84
CA ASP A 937 -29.82 4.11 -16.02
C ASP A 937 -28.88 2.95 -15.66
N ASN A 938 -29.29 1.70 -15.96
CA ASN A 938 -28.64 0.47 -15.52
C ASN A 938 -28.29 -0.49 -16.68
N ARG A 939 -27.11 -1.13 -16.66
CA ARG A 939 -26.71 -2.17 -17.63
C ARG A 939 -26.96 -3.56 -17.06
N VAL A 940 -27.88 -4.31 -17.63
CA VAL A 940 -28.30 -5.62 -17.09
C VAL A 940 -28.13 -6.72 -18.15
N TYR A 941 -27.32 -7.73 -17.81
CA TYR A 941 -27.01 -8.91 -18.60
C TYR A 941 -27.80 -10.09 -18.03
N VAL A 942 -28.48 -10.84 -18.89
CA VAL A 942 -29.31 -11.99 -18.53
C VAL A 942 -28.82 -13.22 -19.29
N THR A 943 -28.29 -14.21 -18.57
CA THR A 943 -27.80 -15.47 -19.13
C THR A 943 -28.91 -16.49 -19.27
N LEU A 944 -28.73 -17.46 -20.18
CA LEU A 944 -29.70 -18.52 -20.42
C LEU A 944 -29.87 -19.41 -19.17
N GLN A 945 -28.76 -19.70 -18.50
CA GLN A 945 -28.69 -20.48 -17.27
C GLN A 945 -27.52 -20.00 -16.41
N LYS A 946 -27.44 -20.49 -15.16
CA LYS A 946 -26.35 -20.12 -14.25
C LYS A 946 -25.05 -20.80 -14.72
N PRO A 947 -23.97 -20.04 -14.99
CA PRO A 947 -22.66 -20.62 -15.27
C PRO A 947 -22.13 -21.39 -14.06
N ASP A 948 -21.31 -22.41 -14.29
CA ASP A 948 -20.58 -23.11 -13.23
C ASP A 948 -19.41 -22.24 -12.72
N GLN A 949 -19.72 -21.39 -11.74
CA GLN A 949 -18.77 -20.44 -11.17
C GLN A 949 -17.77 -21.07 -10.18
N GLU A 950 -17.95 -22.34 -9.82
CA GLU A 950 -16.95 -23.08 -9.03
C GLU A 950 -15.82 -23.58 -9.92
N ALA A 951 -16.14 -23.91 -11.18
CA ALA A 951 -15.15 -24.30 -12.19
C ALA A 951 -14.51 -23.09 -12.89
N PHE A 952 -15.26 -22.00 -13.17
CA PHE A 952 -14.76 -20.89 -14.01
C PHE A 952 -15.22 -19.50 -13.55
N ASN A 953 -14.37 -18.48 -13.74
CA ASN A 953 -14.72 -17.08 -13.49
C ASN A 953 -15.52 -16.48 -14.65
N THR A 954 -16.60 -15.74 -14.35
CA THR A 954 -17.37 -15.01 -15.37
C THR A 954 -16.80 -13.60 -15.57
N TYR A 955 -16.05 -13.38 -16.66
CA TYR A 955 -15.55 -12.04 -17.04
C TYR A 955 -16.61 -11.24 -17.82
N LEU A 956 -16.57 -9.90 -17.73
CA LEU A 956 -17.58 -9.01 -18.30
C LEU A 956 -17.60 -9.03 -19.84
N THR A 957 -16.45 -9.14 -20.53
CA THR A 957 -16.42 -9.30 -22.00
C THR A 957 -17.05 -10.61 -22.47
N PRO A 958 -16.64 -11.81 -21.99
CA PRO A 958 -17.35 -13.06 -22.28
C PRO A 958 -18.84 -12.99 -21.97
N LEU A 959 -19.23 -12.41 -20.83
CA LEU A 959 -20.65 -12.20 -20.49
C LEU A 959 -21.37 -11.29 -21.48
N HIS A 960 -20.73 -10.22 -21.93
CA HIS A 960 -21.27 -9.32 -22.94
C HIS A 960 -21.43 -10.03 -24.29
N LEU A 961 -20.42 -10.77 -24.74
CA LEU A 961 -20.49 -11.53 -25.99
C LEU A 961 -21.60 -12.60 -25.93
N ALA A 962 -21.77 -13.25 -24.78
CA ALA A 962 -22.77 -14.29 -24.57
C ALA A 962 -24.23 -13.79 -24.53
N THR A 963 -24.47 -12.49 -24.38
CA THR A 963 -25.83 -11.94 -24.11
C THR A 963 -26.22 -10.72 -24.94
N SER A 964 -25.26 -10.04 -25.59
CA SER A 964 -25.49 -8.79 -26.34
C SER A 964 -26.19 -8.97 -27.69
N ASN A 965 -26.19 -10.19 -28.24
CA ASN A 965 -27.11 -10.62 -29.29
C ASN A 965 -28.28 -11.37 -28.62
N PRO A 966 -29.34 -10.67 -28.19
CA PRO A 966 -30.33 -11.23 -27.27
C PRO A 966 -31.29 -12.20 -27.96
N GLY A 967 -32.09 -12.90 -27.16
CA GLY A 967 -33.23 -13.69 -27.62
C GLY A 967 -32.99 -15.17 -27.85
N ALA A 968 -31.85 -15.70 -27.40
CA ALA A 968 -31.62 -17.14 -27.42
C ALA A 968 -32.50 -17.84 -26.39
N LYS A 969 -33.15 -18.94 -26.81
CA LYS A 969 -34.07 -19.74 -25.97
C LYS A 969 -33.50 -21.08 -25.55
N ASP A 970 -32.41 -21.50 -26.19
CA ASP A 970 -31.73 -22.77 -26.00
C ASP A 970 -30.22 -22.60 -26.29
N LYS A 971 -29.44 -23.63 -25.99
CA LYS A 971 -27.97 -23.61 -26.12
C LYS A 971 -27.50 -23.46 -27.57
N PRO A 972 -28.03 -24.19 -28.57
CA PRO A 972 -27.63 -24.00 -29.96
C PRO A 972 -27.89 -22.57 -30.47
N ASN A 973 -29.04 -21.98 -30.12
CA ASN A 973 -29.35 -20.61 -30.49
C ASN A 973 -28.42 -19.60 -29.78
N ALA A 974 -28.07 -19.86 -28.52
CA ALA A 974 -27.11 -19.03 -27.77
C ALA A 974 -25.69 -19.11 -28.33
N ALA A 975 -25.24 -20.30 -28.73
CA ALA A 975 -23.96 -20.52 -29.39
C ALA A 975 -23.90 -19.76 -30.72
N TRP A 976 -24.93 -19.93 -31.55
CA TRP A 976 -25.04 -19.28 -32.85
C TRP A 976 -25.08 -17.75 -32.74
N LYS A 977 -25.86 -17.21 -31.79
CA LYS A 977 -25.92 -15.77 -31.55
C LYS A 977 -24.60 -15.19 -31.04
N THR A 978 -23.85 -15.96 -30.25
CA THR A 978 -22.49 -15.60 -29.83
C THR A 978 -21.54 -15.61 -31.04
N TRP A 979 -21.61 -16.64 -31.89
CA TRP A 979 -20.79 -16.77 -33.11
C TRP A 979 -20.98 -15.59 -34.07
N GLN A 980 -22.20 -15.06 -34.20
CA GLN A 980 -22.50 -13.88 -35.02
C GLN A 980 -21.78 -12.59 -34.60
N LEU A 981 -21.16 -12.56 -33.41
CA LEU A 981 -20.29 -11.47 -32.97
C LEU A 981 -18.83 -11.66 -33.42
N PHE A 982 -18.45 -12.88 -33.80
CA PHE A 982 -17.14 -13.24 -34.32
C PHE A 982 -17.15 -13.36 -35.85
N ALA A 983 -18.23 -13.79 -36.48
CA ALA A 983 -18.28 -14.00 -37.93
C ALA A 983 -19.44 -13.26 -38.62
N GLU A 984 -19.19 -12.83 -39.85
CA GLU A 984 -20.24 -12.54 -40.81
C GLU A 984 -20.82 -13.85 -41.32
N VAL A 985 -22.15 -13.95 -41.37
CA VAL A 985 -22.86 -15.16 -41.80
C VAL A 985 -23.83 -14.80 -42.91
N GLU A 986 -23.99 -15.71 -43.87
CA GLU A 986 -24.85 -15.51 -45.04
C GLU A 986 -26.32 -15.29 -44.66
N ASP A 987 -26.89 -16.15 -43.80
CA ASP A 987 -28.21 -15.97 -43.21
C ASP A 987 -28.13 -16.00 -41.68
N PRO A 988 -28.34 -14.85 -40.99
CA PRO A 988 -28.29 -14.80 -39.53
C PRO A 988 -29.45 -15.53 -38.84
N ASN A 989 -30.54 -15.84 -39.54
CA ASN A 989 -31.68 -16.54 -38.94
C ASN A 989 -31.55 -18.06 -39.04
N THR A 990 -30.64 -18.56 -39.87
CA THR A 990 -30.40 -19.99 -40.05
C THR A 990 -29.15 -20.42 -39.28
N ILE A 991 -29.37 -21.20 -38.21
CA ILE A 991 -28.30 -21.77 -37.38
C ILE A 991 -27.38 -22.65 -38.24
N GLY A 992 -26.07 -22.39 -38.21
CA GLY A 992 -25.08 -23.14 -39.00
C GLY A 992 -24.87 -22.62 -40.44
N SER A 993 -25.45 -21.48 -40.80
CA SER A 993 -25.21 -20.82 -42.09
C SER A 993 -23.71 -20.61 -42.37
N LYS A 994 -23.34 -20.57 -43.65
CA LYS A 994 -21.95 -20.35 -44.08
C LYS A 994 -21.38 -19.05 -43.49
N SER A 995 -20.17 -19.13 -42.95
CA SER A 995 -19.40 -17.97 -42.49
C SER A 995 -18.66 -17.32 -43.67
N LEU A 996 -18.67 -15.99 -43.73
CA LEU A 996 -18.11 -15.19 -44.83
C LEU A 996 -16.78 -14.51 -44.46
N GLY A 997 -16.40 -14.55 -43.18
CA GLY A 997 -15.18 -13.91 -42.65
C GLY A 997 -15.41 -13.26 -41.28
N PRO A 998 -14.40 -12.58 -40.72
CA PRO A 998 -14.45 -12.05 -39.36
C PRO A 998 -15.34 -10.82 -39.25
N LYS A 999 -16.10 -10.71 -38.14
CA LYS A 999 -17.00 -9.57 -37.87
C LYS A 999 -16.29 -8.35 -37.26
N GLY A 1000 -15.10 -8.55 -36.70
CA GLY A 1000 -14.39 -7.54 -35.92
C GLY A 1000 -14.91 -7.47 -34.49
N VAL A 1001 -14.70 -8.56 -33.75
CA VAL A 1001 -15.16 -8.72 -32.36
C VAL A 1001 -14.63 -7.61 -31.45
N LYS A 1002 -15.45 -7.18 -30.50
CA LYS A 1002 -15.17 -6.10 -29.55
C LYS A 1002 -15.44 -6.54 -28.12
N ASN A 1003 -14.75 -5.92 -27.17
CA ASN A 1003 -14.99 -6.11 -25.75
C ASN A 1003 -16.29 -5.40 -25.28
N TRP A 1004 -16.61 -5.51 -23.99
CA TRP A 1004 -17.85 -4.93 -23.42
C TRP A 1004 -17.95 -3.38 -23.52
N ASN A 1005 -16.83 -2.66 -23.67
CA ASN A 1005 -16.80 -1.20 -23.80
C ASN A 1005 -16.60 -0.72 -25.25
N GLY A 1006 -16.65 -1.63 -26.23
CA GLY A 1006 -16.60 -1.32 -27.66
C GLY A 1006 -15.18 -1.27 -28.26
N LYS A 1007 -14.15 -1.66 -27.50
CA LYS A 1007 -12.77 -1.76 -27.99
C LYS A 1007 -12.57 -3.05 -28.82
N PRO A 1008 -12.03 -2.96 -30.04
CA PRO A 1008 -11.82 -4.12 -30.93
C PRO A 1008 -10.68 -5.05 -30.47
N PHE A 1009 -10.86 -6.37 -30.60
CA PHE A 1009 -9.77 -7.36 -30.51
C PHE A 1009 -9.19 -7.63 -31.90
N ALA A 1010 -7.89 -7.46 -32.08
CA ALA A 1010 -7.20 -7.66 -33.34
C ALA A 1010 -6.37 -8.94 -33.31
N TYR A 1011 -6.50 -9.84 -34.30
CA TYR A 1011 -5.72 -11.07 -34.39
C TYR A 1011 -4.41 -10.82 -35.16
N TYR A 1012 -3.26 -11.04 -34.52
CA TYR A 1012 -1.92 -10.70 -35.03
C TYR A 1012 -1.84 -9.35 -35.78
N PRO A 1013 -2.17 -8.22 -35.13
CA PRO A 1013 -2.10 -6.90 -35.77
C PRO A 1013 -0.66 -6.47 -36.09
N LEU A 1014 0.34 -7.09 -35.46
CA LEU A 1014 1.78 -6.87 -35.64
C LEU A 1014 2.49 -8.25 -35.66
N GLY A 1015 3.69 -8.31 -36.26
CA GLY A 1015 4.52 -9.52 -36.26
C GLY A 1015 5.07 -9.79 -34.86
N TYR A 1016 4.80 -10.98 -34.33
CA TYR A 1016 5.28 -11.46 -33.03
C TYR A 1016 6.23 -12.63 -33.22
N GLY A 1017 6.93 -13.08 -32.18
CA GLY A 1017 7.73 -14.29 -32.28
C GLY A 1017 6.90 -15.54 -32.61
N ILE A 1018 7.42 -16.46 -33.42
CA ILE A 1018 6.84 -17.78 -33.68
C ILE A 1018 6.68 -18.57 -32.37
N HIS A 1019 7.59 -18.38 -31.40
CA HIS A 1019 7.51 -18.98 -30.06
C HIS A 1019 6.89 -18.08 -28.98
N ASP A 1020 6.33 -16.91 -29.33
CA ASP A 1020 5.73 -15.97 -28.36
C ASP A 1020 4.30 -16.36 -27.94
N CYS A 1021 3.99 -17.65 -27.95
CA CYS A 1021 2.72 -18.23 -27.50
C CYS A 1021 2.79 -18.61 -26.01
N SER A 1022 2.78 -17.62 -25.12
CA SER A 1022 2.55 -17.88 -23.69
C SER A 1022 1.94 -16.70 -22.94
N ASN A 1023 0.61 -16.66 -22.87
CA ASN A 1023 -0.11 -15.71 -22.03
C ASN A 1023 -1.28 -16.41 -21.34
N SER A 1024 -1.65 -15.94 -20.16
CA SER A 1024 -2.94 -16.35 -19.59
C SER A 1024 -4.09 -15.64 -20.33
N PHE A 1025 -5.24 -16.30 -20.49
CA PHE A 1025 -6.46 -15.68 -21.03
C PHE A 1025 -6.82 -14.34 -20.34
N LYS A 1026 -6.50 -14.22 -19.05
CA LYS A 1026 -6.61 -13.00 -18.26
C LYS A 1026 -5.75 -11.85 -18.79
N GLU A 1027 -4.50 -12.11 -19.15
CA GLU A 1027 -3.58 -11.10 -19.69
C GLU A 1027 -4.02 -10.66 -21.10
N PHE A 1028 -4.56 -11.59 -21.90
CA PHE A 1028 -5.16 -11.30 -23.20
C PHE A 1028 -6.38 -10.38 -23.10
N LEU A 1029 -7.37 -10.71 -22.25
CA LEU A 1029 -8.56 -9.87 -22.04
C LEU A 1029 -8.23 -8.43 -21.63
N ARG A 1030 -7.12 -8.23 -20.91
CA ARG A 1030 -6.65 -6.93 -20.41
C ARG A 1030 -5.76 -6.17 -21.40
N GLY A 1031 -5.38 -6.77 -22.53
CA GLY A 1031 -4.51 -6.15 -23.52
C GLY A 1031 -3.16 -5.68 -22.97
N GLU A 1032 -2.60 -6.40 -21.99
CA GLU A 1032 -1.38 -5.99 -21.25
C GLU A 1032 -0.11 -5.90 -22.11
N TYR A 1033 -0.16 -6.42 -23.35
CA TYR A 1033 0.96 -6.46 -24.29
C TYR A 1033 1.09 -5.22 -25.20
N GLN A 1034 0.32 -4.15 -24.96
CA GLN A 1034 0.55 -2.83 -25.60
C GLN A 1034 1.86 -2.19 -25.07
N LEU A 1035 3.02 -2.70 -25.51
CA LEU A 1035 4.35 -2.15 -25.17
C LEU A 1035 5.11 -1.58 -26.37
N LEU A 1036 4.53 -1.48 -27.57
CA LEU A 1036 5.27 -0.97 -28.74
C LEU A 1036 4.61 0.13 -29.58
N ASP A 1037 3.35 0.51 -29.35
CA ASP A 1037 2.81 1.73 -29.98
C ASP A 1037 1.58 2.26 -29.22
N SER A 1038 1.72 3.41 -28.56
CA SER A 1038 0.68 4.02 -27.71
C SER A 1038 -0.50 4.61 -28.50
N LYS A 1039 -0.54 4.43 -29.82
CA LYS A 1039 -1.57 4.99 -30.71
C LYS A 1039 -2.67 4.03 -31.14
N GLN A 1040 -2.58 2.73 -30.84
CA GLN A 1040 -3.57 1.78 -31.34
C GLN A 1040 -4.75 1.54 -30.39
N SER A 1041 -5.96 1.73 -30.93
CA SER A 1041 -7.24 1.57 -30.22
C SER A 1041 -7.75 0.11 -30.19
N VAL A 1042 -6.88 -0.90 -30.40
CA VAL A 1042 -7.23 -2.33 -30.48
C VAL A 1042 -6.56 -3.17 -29.37
N ILE A 1043 -7.08 -4.37 -29.09
CA ILE A 1043 -6.55 -5.36 -28.14
C ILE A 1043 -5.88 -6.48 -28.95
N PRO A 1044 -4.55 -6.63 -28.95
CA PRO A 1044 -3.86 -7.63 -29.76
C PRO A 1044 -4.05 -9.04 -29.18
N GLY A 1045 -4.61 -9.96 -29.98
CA GLY A 1045 -4.68 -11.40 -29.72
C GLY A 1045 -3.73 -12.16 -30.64
N ARG A 1046 -3.21 -13.27 -30.14
CA ARG A 1046 -2.24 -14.16 -30.80
C ARG A 1046 -2.50 -15.61 -30.42
N CYS A 1047 -1.94 -16.54 -31.19
CA CYS A 1047 -2.05 -17.97 -30.96
C CYS A 1047 -3.53 -18.37 -30.74
N ASP A 1048 -3.88 -18.89 -29.57
CA ASP A 1048 -5.19 -19.41 -29.21
C ASP A 1048 -6.12 -18.37 -28.52
N ASP A 1049 -5.68 -17.12 -28.32
CA ASP A 1049 -6.36 -16.07 -27.55
C ASP A 1049 -7.82 -15.81 -27.99
N ILE A 1050 -8.07 -15.72 -29.30
CA ILE A 1050 -9.42 -15.47 -29.85
C ILE A 1050 -10.29 -16.74 -29.76
N GLY A 1051 -9.66 -17.91 -29.86
CA GLY A 1051 -10.27 -19.22 -29.58
C GLY A 1051 -10.79 -19.30 -28.15
N GLU A 1052 -9.93 -18.96 -27.19
CA GLU A 1052 -10.24 -18.88 -25.77
C GLU A 1052 -11.36 -17.86 -25.48
N LEU A 1053 -11.37 -16.70 -26.15
CA LEU A 1053 -12.43 -15.69 -26.00
C LEU A 1053 -13.82 -16.24 -26.34
N PHE A 1054 -13.91 -16.93 -27.46
CA PHE A 1054 -15.16 -17.52 -27.91
C PHE A 1054 -15.61 -18.62 -26.95
N ARG A 1055 -14.68 -19.46 -26.53
CA ARG A 1055 -14.90 -20.55 -25.57
C ARG A 1055 -15.46 -20.05 -24.24
N GLU A 1056 -14.84 -19.02 -23.67
CA GLU A 1056 -15.24 -18.42 -22.41
C GLU A 1056 -16.63 -17.77 -22.50
N ALA A 1057 -16.99 -17.20 -23.67
CA ALA A 1057 -18.35 -16.72 -23.91
C ALA A 1057 -19.39 -17.87 -23.96
N LEU A 1058 -19.03 -19.05 -24.47
CA LEU A 1058 -19.90 -20.23 -24.46
C LEU A 1058 -20.09 -20.78 -23.03
N LYS A 1059 -19.04 -20.77 -22.20
CA LYS A 1059 -19.10 -21.20 -20.78
C LYS A 1059 -20.14 -20.42 -19.98
N VAL A 1060 -20.33 -19.13 -20.26
CA VAL A 1060 -21.33 -18.26 -19.60
C VAL A 1060 -22.75 -18.85 -19.65
N ASN A 1061 -23.10 -19.57 -20.72
CA ASN A 1061 -24.40 -20.19 -20.90
C ASN A 1061 -24.35 -21.73 -20.74
N ASN A 1062 -23.31 -22.30 -20.11
CA ASN A 1062 -22.92 -23.73 -20.09
C ASN A 1062 -23.23 -24.49 -21.39
N ILE A 1063 -22.72 -23.98 -22.50
CA ILE A 1063 -22.81 -24.63 -23.80
C ILE A 1063 -21.65 -25.61 -23.91
N PRO A 1064 -21.88 -26.93 -24.06
CA PRO A 1064 -20.81 -27.91 -24.23
C PRO A 1064 -20.00 -27.65 -25.50
N HIS A 1065 -18.68 -27.75 -25.38
CA HIS A 1065 -17.75 -27.53 -26.48
C HIS A 1065 -16.43 -28.29 -26.21
N ASP A 1066 -15.65 -28.52 -27.26
CA ASP A 1066 -14.27 -28.98 -27.17
C ASP A 1066 -13.34 -27.90 -27.74
N PHE A 1067 -12.19 -27.73 -27.10
CA PHE A 1067 -11.09 -26.94 -27.63
C PHE A 1067 -10.15 -27.84 -28.42
N VAL A 1068 -9.88 -27.44 -29.65
CA VAL A 1068 -9.24 -28.29 -30.65
C VAL A 1068 -7.98 -27.59 -31.16
N SER A 1069 -6.84 -28.22 -30.93
CA SER A 1069 -5.57 -27.83 -31.56
C SER A 1069 -5.53 -28.36 -32.99
N VAL A 1070 -5.05 -27.53 -33.90
CA VAL A 1070 -4.85 -27.83 -35.32
C VAL A 1070 -3.35 -27.85 -35.59
N GLU A 1071 -2.84 -29.03 -35.93
CA GLU A 1071 -1.41 -29.32 -36.06
C GLU A 1071 -1.13 -30.11 -37.36
N PRO A 1072 0.09 -30.02 -37.93
CA PRO A 1072 0.52 -30.95 -38.98
C PRO A 1072 0.54 -32.40 -38.47
N ASP A 1073 0.22 -33.38 -39.34
CA ASP A 1073 0.34 -34.79 -38.98
C ASP A 1073 1.82 -35.22 -38.95
N VAL A 1074 2.31 -35.59 -37.76
CA VAL A 1074 3.73 -35.85 -37.47
C VAL A 1074 4.26 -37.16 -38.11
N ILE A 1075 3.40 -37.98 -38.73
CA ILE A 1075 3.78 -39.29 -39.28
C ILE A 1075 3.38 -39.38 -40.76
N TYR A 1076 4.10 -38.67 -41.61
CA TYR A 1076 4.17 -39.00 -43.04
C TYR A 1076 5.64 -39.02 -43.49
N ASP A 1077 6.10 -40.20 -43.88
CA ASP A 1077 7.34 -40.42 -44.65
C ASP A 1077 8.67 -39.98 -43.99
N SER A 1078 8.79 -40.13 -42.66
CA SER A 1078 10.02 -39.94 -41.88
C SER A 1078 10.58 -38.51 -41.78
N HIS A 1079 9.75 -37.48 -42.02
CA HIS A 1079 10.07 -36.08 -41.76
C HIS A 1079 9.12 -35.47 -40.73
N ILE A 1080 9.67 -34.71 -39.77
CA ILE A 1080 8.91 -33.95 -38.76
C ILE A 1080 8.69 -32.56 -39.34
N TYR A 1081 7.43 -32.22 -39.66
CA TYR A 1081 7.07 -30.86 -40.08
C TYR A 1081 6.79 -30.00 -38.85
N ASP A 1082 7.43 -28.84 -38.80
CA ASP A 1082 7.42 -27.94 -37.64
C ASP A 1082 6.24 -26.96 -37.69
N PHE A 1083 5.73 -26.58 -38.87
CA PHE A 1083 4.56 -25.69 -39.02
C PHE A 1083 3.83 -25.81 -40.37
N MET A 1084 2.63 -25.23 -40.46
CA MET A 1084 1.83 -25.08 -41.68
C MET A 1084 1.91 -23.65 -42.20
N LEU A 1085 2.08 -23.45 -43.50
CA LEU A 1085 1.93 -22.14 -44.14
C LEU A 1085 0.44 -21.87 -44.39
N ILE A 1086 -0.05 -20.71 -43.97
CA ILE A 1086 -1.43 -20.27 -44.18
C ILE A 1086 -1.61 -19.81 -45.63
N LYS A 1087 -2.81 -19.91 -46.21
CA LYS A 1087 -3.06 -19.49 -47.59
C LYS A 1087 -2.58 -18.07 -47.93
N LYS A 1088 -2.31 -17.88 -49.23
CA LYS A 1088 -1.86 -16.65 -49.91
C LYS A 1088 -0.33 -16.48 -50.00
N TRP A 1089 0.37 -17.56 -50.35
CA TRP A 1089 1.76 -17.55 -50.78
C TRP A 1089 1.88 -17.85 -52.28
N THR A 1090 2.89 -17.28 -52.93
CA THR A 1090 3.35 -17.73 -54.26
C THR A 1090 4.72 -18.37 -54.16
N PHE A 1091 4.90 -19.44 -54.94
CA PHE A 1091 6.12 -20.26 -54.99
C PHE A 1091 6.84 -19.92 -56.29
N GLU A 1092 7.93 -19.15 -56.22
CA GLU A 1092 8.53 -18.52 -57.41
C GLU A 1092 9.62 -19.35 -58.07
N LYS A 1093 10.42 -20.07 -57.29
CA LYS A 1093 11.56 -20.86 -57.76
C LYS A 1093 11.73 -22.12 -56.92
N GLU A 1094 12.18 -23.22 -57.52
CA GLU A 1094 12.52 -24.45 -56.77
C GLU A 1094 14.02 -24.42 -56.43
N THR A 1095 14.35 -24.50 -55.14
CA THR A 1095 15.75 -24.54 -54.65
C THR A 1095 16.29 -25.96 -54.56
N TYR A 1096 15.45 -26.95 -54.20
CA TYR A 1096 15.89 -28.34 -54.04
C TYR A 1096 15.48 -29.21 -55.21
N ALA A 1097 16.35 -30.17 -55.54
CA ALA A 1097 16.06 -31.20 -56.54
C ALA A 1097 15.20 -32.36 -56.00
N ASP A 1098 14.95 -32.39 -54.69
CA ASP A 1098 14.08 -33.38 -54.04
C ASP A 1098 12.62 -33.20 -54.50
N PRO A 1099 12.00 -34.24 -55.09
CA PRO A 1099 10.61 -34.15 -55.53
C PRO A 1099 9.59 -33.93 -54.40
N LYS A 1100 9.93 -34.20 -53.13
CA LYS A 1100 9.00 -34.15 -52.00
C LYS A 1100 9.02 -32.82 -51.21
N ALA A 1101 10.10 -32.05 -51.27
CA ALA A 1101 10.19 -30.74 -50.63
C ALA A 1101 11.12 -29.80 -51.43
N LYS A 1102 10.52 -29.04 -52.35
CA LYS A 1102 11.21 -28.35 -53.45
C LYS A 1102 11.63 -26.91 -53.15
N TRP A 1103 11.03 -26.30 -52.13
CA TRP A 1103 11.10 -24.86 -51.90
C TRP A 1103 11.79 -24.52 -50.58
N GLN A 1104 12.61 -23.48 -50.58
CA GLN A 1104 13.27 -22.96 -49.39
C GLN A 1104 12.55 -21.71 -48.88
N LEU A 1105 12.10 -21.75 -47.62
CA LEU A 1105 11.60 -20.58 -46.90
C LEU A 1105 12.69 -20.04 -45.97
N LYS A 1106 12.92 -18.73 -46.05
CA LYS A 1106 13.86 -18.01 -45.17
C LYS A 1106 13.09 -17.10 -44.21
N LEU A 1107 13.37 -17.20 -42.92
CA LEU A 1107 12.77 -16.35 -41.89
C LEU A 1107 13.86 -15.67 -41.05
N GLU A 1108 13.80 -14.35 -40.95
CA GLU A 1108 14.70 -13.58 -40.09
C GLU A 1108 14.26 -13.70 -38.62
N GLY A 1109 15.12 -14.30 -37.80
CA GLY A 1109 14.80 -14.61 -36.40
C GLY A 1109 13.62 -15.58 -36.23
N ASN A 1110 13.04 -15.58 -35.02
CA ASN A 1110 11.92 -16.44 -34.65
C ASN A 1110 10.60 -15.69 -34.76
N THR A 1111 10.22 -15.09 -35.90
CA THR A 1111 8.99 -14.27 -36.01
C THR A 1111 7.89 -14.89 -36.87
N MET A 1112 6.64 -14.69 -36.45
CA MET A 1112 5.40 -14.81 -37.21
C MET A 1112 5.44 -13.79 -38.36
N VAL A 1113 6.14 -14.18 -39.41
CA VAL A 1113 6.23 -13.63 -40.77
C VAL A 1113 5.74 -12.17 -40.92
N PRO A 1114 6.41 -11.18 -40.30
CA PRO A 1114 6.20 -9.78 -40.65
C PRO A 1114 6.71 -9.54 -42.07
N LYS A 1115 6.23 -8.48 -42.74
CA LYS A 1115 6.72 -8.11 -44.08
C LYS A 1115 8.24 -7.93 -44.05
N GLN A 1116 8.98 -8.87 -44.65
CA GLN A 1116 10.43 -8.80 -44.85
C GLN A 1116 10.80 -8.66 -46.34
N ASP A 1117 12.06 -8.33 -46.62
CA ASP A 1117 12.52 -8.00 -47.98
C ASP A 1117 12.52 -9.21 -48.94
N SER A 1118 12.75 -10.43 -48.44
CA SER A 1118 12.64 -11.68 -49.21
C SER A 1118 12.44 -12.90 -48.30
N TYR A 1119 11.57 -13.84 -48.67
CA TYR A 1119 11.37 -15.11 -47.94
C TYR A 1119 12.06 -16.31 -48.60
N GLY A 1120 13.07 -16.10 -49.43
CA GLY A 1120 13.65 -17.17 -50.25
C GLY A 1120 12.80 -17.43 -51.49
N ASP A 1121 12.30 -18.65 -51.65
CA ASP A 1121 11.50 -19.07 -52.82
C ASP A 1121 10.04 -18.59 -52.79
N PHE A 1122 9.67 -17.85 -51.74
CA PHE A 1122 8.30 -17.51 -51.40
C PHE A 1122 8.05 -16.00 -51.46
N ASN A 1123 6.85 -15.64 -51.93
CA ASN A 1123 6.32 -14.29 -51.78
C ASN A 1123 5.01 -14.31 -51.00
N SER A 1124 4.96 -13.50 -49.93
CA SER A 1124 3.78 -13.35 -49.08
C SER A 1124 2.81 -12.36 -49.71
N LEU A 1125 1.59 -12.81 -50.03
CA LEU A 1125 0.51 -11.96 -50.47
C LEU A 1125 -0.37 -11.54 -49.28
N PRO A 1126 -1.23 -10.51 -49.41
CA PRO A 1126 -2.26 -10.20 -48.42
C PRO A 1126 -3.04 -11.47 -48.02
N GLY A 1127 -3.09 -11.74 -46.71
CA GLY A 1127 -3.57 -13.01 -46.13
C GLY A 1127 -5.09 -13.10 -45.98
N ILE A 1128 -5.56 -14.15 -45.30
CA ILE A 1128 -6.97 -14.24 -44.85
C ILE A 1128 -7.19 -13.15 -43.78
N PRO A 1129 -8.26 -12.32 -43.87
CA PRO A 1129 -8.56 -11.34 -42.83
C PRO A 1129 -8.80 -12.02 -41.48
N GLY A 1130 -8.18 -11.50 -40.42
CA GLY A 1130 -8.45 -11.89 -39.04
C GLY A 1130 -9.35 -10.87 -38.34
N GLN A 1131 -9.78 -11.17 -37.12
CA GLN A 1131 -10.51 -10.20 -36.29
C GLN A 1131 -9.78 -8.86 -36.27
N ASN A 1132 -10.44 -7.78 -36.69
CA ASN A 1132 -9.91 -6.40 -36.77
C ASN A 1132 -8.49 -6.25 -37.36
N SER A 1133 -8.05 -7.21 -38.18
CA SER A 1133 -6.74 -7.26 -38.84
C SER A 1133 -6.93 -7.63 -40.31
N PRO A 1134 -6.91 -6.65 -41.24
CA PRO A 1134 -7.13 -6.92 -42.67
C PRO A 1134 -6.11 -7.90 -43.26
N THR A 1135 -4.87 -7.86 -42.76
CA THR A 1135 -3.79 -8.80 -43.11
C THR A 1135 -3.01 -9.14 -41.84
N PRO A 1136 -3.40 -10.19 -41.10
CA PRO A 1136 -2.67 -10.62 -39.91
C PRO A 1136 -1.19 -10.89 -40.25
N SER A 1137 -0.29 -10.57 -39.32
CA SER A 1137 1.14 -10.87 -39.48
C SER A 1137 1.43 -12.37 -39.34
N GLU A 1138 0.53 -13.13 -38.71
CA GLU A 1138 0.59 -14.59 -38.75
C GLU A 1138 0.36 -15.09 -40.18
N LYS A 1139 1.38 -15.77 -40.72
CA LYS A 1139 1.35 -16.44 -42.04
C LYS A 1139 1.74 -17.91 -41.97
N VAL A 1140 2.03 -18.39 -40.77
CA VAL A 1140 2.39 -19.77 -40.46
C VAL A 1140 1.67 -20.17 -39.17
N PHE A 1141 1.14 -21.39 -39.09
CA PHE A 1141 0.59 -21.97 -37.87
C PHE A 1141 1.57 -23.00 -37.32
N LEU A 1142 2.08 -22.76 -36.12
CA LEU A 1142 2.70 -23.80 -35.31
C LEU A 1142 1.62 -24.64 -34.62
N ASN A 1143 0.80 -23.97 -33.80
CA ASN A 1143 -0.37 -24.53 -33.12
C ASN A 1143 -1.51 -23.50 -33.24
N HIS A 1144 -2.62 -23.85 -33.89
CA HIS A 1144 -3.81 -22.99 -34.03
C HIS A 1144 -5.00 -23.61 -33.32
N ALA A 1145 -5.83 -22.81 -32.66
CA ALA A 1145 -6.93 -23.35 -31.86
C ALA A 1145 -8.31 -22.98 -32.43
N ILE A 1146 -9.15 -23.99 -32.61
CA ILE A 1146 -10.54 -23.88 -33.04
C ILE A 1146 -11.47 -24.50 -32.00
N VAL A 1147 -12.76 -24.16 -32.03
CA VAL A 1147 -13.74 -24.63 -31.06
C VAL A 1147 -14.74 -25.55 -31.75
N LYS A 1148 -14.93 -26.75 -31.21
CA LYS A 1148 -15.96 -27.68 -31.65
C LYS A 1148 -17.18 -27.57 -30.75
N ILE A 1149 -18.38 -27.47 -31.33
CA ILE A 1149 -19.63 -27.41 -30.56
C ILE A 1149 -20.47 -28.65 -30.89
N PRO A 1150 -20.50 -29.70 -30.05
CA PRO A 1150 -21.16 -30.97 -30.38
C PRO A 1150 -22.66 -30.86 -30.63
N GLU A 1151 -23.34 -29.91 -29.98
CA GLU A 1151 -24.79 -29.70 -30.08
C GLU A 1151 -25.21 -28.92 -31.35
N MET A 1152 -24.26 -28.48 -32.19
CA MET A 1152 -24.50 -27.71 -33.41
C MET A 1152 -24.69 -28.63 -34.64
N THR A 1153 -25.78 -28.43 -35.39
CA THR A 1153 -26.05 -29.14 -36.66
C THR A 1153 -25.34 -28.45 -37.82
N GLY A 1154 -24.60 -29.19 -38.66
CA GLY A 1154 -23.79 -28.65 -39.76
C GLY A 1154 -22.32 -28.52 -39.37
N ASN A 1155 -21.67 -27.43 -39.79
CA ASN A 1155 -20.28 -27.10 -39.48
C ASN A 1155 -19.98 -27.29 -37.98
N LYS A 1156 -19.07 -28.21 -37.67
CA LYS A 1156 -18.80 -28.60 -36.28
C LYS A 1156 -17.68 -27.78 -35.64
N TYR A 1157 -16.78 -27.22 -36.45
CA TYR A 1157 -15.59 -26.54 -35.98
C TYR A 1157 -15.63 -25.05 -36.35
N PHE A 1158 -15.46 -24.21 -35.34
CA PHE A 1158 -15.55 -22.76 -35.41
C PHE A 1158 -14.17 -22.16 -35.19
N ASP A 1159 -13.71 -21.34 -36.13
CA ASP A 1159 -12.45 -20.62 -36.07
C ASP A 1159 -12.72 -19.12 -35.82
N PRO A 1160 -12.78 -18.71 -34.54
CA PRO A 1160 -13.13 -17.35 -34.19
C PRO A 1160 -12.04 -16.34 -34.57
N SER A 1161 -10.80 -16.77 -34.80
CA SER A 1161 -9.68 -15.89 -35.19
C SER A 1161 -9.90 -15.31 -36.60
N TYR A 1162 -10.37 -16.14 -37.52
CA TYR A 1162 -10.66 -15.76 -38.91
C TYR A 1162 -12.17 -15.61 -39.20
N GLY A 1163 -13.04 -15.95 -38.25
CA GLY A 1163 -14.49 -15.93 -38.44
C GLY A 1163 -14.95 -16.93 -39.50
N LEU A 1164 -14.32 -18.11 -39.54
CA LEU A 1164 -14.58 -19.18 -40.50
C LEU A 1164 -15.05 -20.45 -39.78
N THR A 1165 -15.60 -21.38 -40.54
CA THR A 1165 -16.08 -22.67 -40.04
C THR A 1165 -15.64 -23.79 -40.95
N TYR A 1166 -15.40 -24.96 -40.37
CA TYR A 1166 -14.92 -26.14 -41.08
C TYR A 1166 -15.73 -27.38 -40.71
N GLU A 1167 -15.84 -28.31 -41.65
CA GLU A 1167 -16.51 -29.60 -41.44
C GLU A 1167 -15.57 -30.67 -40.88
N ASN A 1168 -14.30 -30.68 -41.30
CA ASN A 1168 -13.27 -31.66 -40.90
C ASN A 1168 -11.84 -31.17 -41.23
N GLU A 1169 -10.84 -31.99 -40.95
CA GLU A 1169 -9.41 -31.68 -41.19
C GLU A 1169 -9.08 -31.43 -42.66
N LEU A 1170 -9.72 -32.17 -43.59
CA LEU A 1170 -9.48 -32.01 -45.03
C LEU A 1170 -10.05 -30.68 -45.56
N ASP A 1171 -11.19 -30.26 -45.02
CA ASP A 1171 -11.81 -28.97 -45.31
C ASP A 1171 -10.90 -27.82 -44.85
N PHE A 1172 -10.34 -27.90 -43.63
CA PHE A 1172 -9.35 -26.93 -43.15
C PHE A 1172 -8.07 -26.92 -43.98
N GLU A 1173 -7.50 -28.09 -44.29
CA GLU A 1173 -6.31 -28.21 -45.13
C GLU A 1173 -6.54 -27.55 -46.49
N THR A 1174 -7.69 -27.86 -47.11
CA THR A 1174 -8.06 -27.34 -48.42
C THR A 1174 -8.25 -25.83 -48.38
N ASP A 1175 -8.84 -25.27 -47.32
CA ASP A 1175 -9.26 -23.87 -47.27
C ASP A 1175 -8.28 -22.91 -46.59
N ALA A 1176 -7.44 -23.40 -45.68
CA ALA A 1176 -6.55 -22.56 -44.87
C ALA A 1176 -5.04 -22.82 -45.10
N VAL A 1177 -4.63 -23.98 -45.64
CA VAL A 1177 -3.20 -24.36 -45.75
C VAL A 1177 -2.65 -24.15 -47.17
N SER A 1178 -1.39 -23.73 -47.29
CA SER A 1178 -0.63 -23.59 -48.54
C SER A 1178 0.64 -24.43 -48.62
N GLY A 1179 1.14 -24.92 -47.49
CA GLY A 1179 2.33 -25.77 -47.45
C GLY A 1179 2.69 -26.21 -46.04
N TYR A 1180 3.68 -27.09 -45.93
CA TYR A 1180 4.23 -27.60 -44.67
C TYR A 1180 5.74 -27.40 -44.65
N GLY A 1181 6.26 -26.81 -43.57
CA GLY A 1181 7.69 -26.49 -43.41
C GLY A 1181 8.37 -27.40 -42.39
N SER A 1182 9.65 -27.68 -42.61
CA SER A 1182 10.53 -28.45 -41.70
C SER A 1182 11.90 -27.76 -41.61
N GLU A 1183 12.46 -27.65 -40.41
CA GLU A 1183 13.71 -26.94 -40.14
C GLU A 1183 14.91 -27.65 -40.79
N GLU A 1184 15.69 -26.89 -41.57
CA GLU A 1184 16.92 -27.37 -42.22
C GLU A 1184 18.17 -26.92 -41.46
N GLY A 1185 18.14 -25.70 -40.88
CA GLY A 1185 19.25 -25.13 -40.11
C GLY A 1185 19.23 -23.61 -40.06
N LEU A 1186 20.36 -23.04 -39.63
CA LEU A 1186 20.54 -21.59 -39.41
C LEU A 1186 21.68 -21.05 -40.27
N GLU A 1187 21.46 -19.92 -40.94
CA GLU A 1187 22.47 -19.19 -41.72
C GLU A 1187 22.42 -17.69 -41.35
N ASN A 1188 23.47 -17.16 -40.71
CA ASN A 1188 23.59 -15.73 -40.34
C ASN A 1188 22.32 -15.16 -39.65
N ASP A 1189 21.86 -15.81 -38.56
CA ASP A 1189 20.64 -15.47 -37.81
C ASP A 1189 19.31 -15.56 -38.62
N THR A 1190 19.36 -16.16 -39.82
CA THR A 1190 18.18 -16.51 -40.63
C THR A 1190 17.91 -18.01 -40.53
N SER A 1191 16.68 -18.37 -40.15
CA SER A 1191 16.22 -19.75 -40.10
C SER A 1191 15.82 -20.22 -41.50
N LEU A 1192 16.34 -21.38 -41.91
CA LEU A 1192 16.08 -22.00 -43.20
C LEU A 1192 15.14 -23.19 -43.02
N TYR A 1193 14.08 -23.22 -43.82
CA TYR A 1193 13.09 -24.28 -43.79
C TYR A 1193 12.88 -24.88 -45.19
N GLN A 1194 12.80 -26.19 -45.25
CA GLN A 1194 12.38 -26.92 -46.44
C GLN A 1194 10.84 -27.03 -46.44
N VAL A 1195 10.21 -26.68 -47.56
CA VAL A 1195 8.74 -26.60 -47.64
C VAL A 1195 8.21 -27.50 -48.76
N LYS A 1196 7.07 -28.16 -48.48
CA LYS A 1196 6.26 -28.89 -49.46
C LYS A 1196 4.85 -28.32 -49.57
N LYS A 1197 4.15 -28.62 -50.67
CA LYS A 1197 2.72 -28.33 -50.84
C LYS A 1197 1.85 -29.46 -50.27
N PRO A 1198 0.60 -29.18 -49.85
CA PRO A 1198 -0.32 -30.23 -49.41
C PRO A 1198 -0.67 -31.18 -50.55
N GLU A 1199 -0.79 -32.47 -50.24
CA GLU A 1199 -1.26 -33.49 -51.21
C GLU A 1199 -2.78 -33.69 -51.18
N GLY A 1200 -3.49 -33.00 -50.28
CA GLY A 1200 -4.94 -33.10 -50.12
C GLY A 1200 -5.39 -34.45 -49.52
N LYS A 1201 -4.57 -35.02 -48.63
CA LYS A 1201 -4.81 -36.32 -48.00
C LYS A 1201 -5.21 -36.23 -46.53
N GLY A 1202 -5.47 -35.02 -46.00
CA GLY A 1202 -5.73 -34.80 -44.58
C GLY A 1202 -4.45 -34.84 -43.76
N GLU A 1203 -3.43 -34.09 -44.20
CA GLU A 1203 -2.11 -33.99 -43.53
C GLU A 1203 -2.15 -33.02 -42.33
N VAL A 1204 -3.35 -32.59 -41.93
CA VAL A 1204 -3.66 -31.84 -40.70
C VAL A 1204 -4.39 -32.75 -39.72
N LYS A 1205 -4.16 -32.58 -38.42
CA LYS A 1205 -4.90 -33.26 -37.36
C LYS A 1205 -5.60 -32.28 -36.44
N PHE A 1206 -6.88 -32.57 -36.17
CA PHE A 1206 -7.64 -31.94 -35.09
C PHE A 1206 -7.47 -32.78 -33.83
N ARG A 1207 -6.84 -32.19 -32.81
CA ARG A 1207 -6.63 -32.83 -31.51
C ARG A 1207 -7.44 -32.10 -30.46
N ILE A 1208 -8.35 -32.81 -29.81
CA ILE A 1208 -9.05 -32.26 -28.65
C ILE A 1208 -8.01 -32.10 -27.53
N ILE A 1209 -7.76 -30.86 -27.13
CA ILE A 1209 -6.82 -30.52 -26.07
C ILE A 1209 -7.55 -30.25 -24.74
N GLU A 1210 -8.82 -29.83 -24.80
CA GLU A 1210 -9.66 -29.64 -23.62
C GLU A 1210 -11.13 -29.92 -23.99
N THR A 1211 -11.85 -30.63 -23.12
CA THR A 1211 -13.29 -30.87 -23.25
C THR A 1211 -14.02 -30.15 -22.12
N PHE A 1212 -15.14 -29.50 -22.44
CA PHE A 1212 -16.00 -28.88 -21.43
C PHE A 1212 -16.53 -29.94 -20.45
N PRO A 1213 -16.34 -29.77 -19.13
CA PRO A 1213 -16.64 -30.78 -18.11
C PRO A 1213 -18.13 -31.11 -17.93
#